data_AF-A0A8T6PCQ6-F1
#
_entry.id   AF-A0A8T6PCQ6-F1
#
_cell.length_a   1.000
_cell.length_b   1.000
_cell.length_c   1.000
_cell.angle_alpha   90.00
_cell.angle_beta   90.00
_cell.angle_gamma   90.00
#
_symmetry.space_group_name_H-M   'P 1'
#
loop_
_entity.id
_entity.type
_entity.pdbx_description
1 polymer ?
#
loop_
_entity_poly.entity_id
_entity_poly.type
_entity_poly.pdbx_seq_one_letter_code
_entity_poly.pdbx_strand_id
1 'polypeptide(L)'
;DPEAHPVPAQDAVHLIEAPDTSSEVQGVLRRVKSLLLDGHSPEDFIILARNIDDYADLLRAVGNAYGVPLVFRQGTRLSNNPAIVALMNLLGLHNRITDFRRQSVLDVLRSPYFTINDWQPHMTSQLEQISLRFQVIGSREDWFTALENASQIPEDEDGEPLLPPDEAIEIQEMAQGLANFFDRITPPAEGTVNDFIAWIEALMGADPSYQREASADVGAILPEPRLDDLAFFATVRGPALDTQSSYIEQLVLVRDLYALHGLRGCLQDILTGYQILGDDERLISWDQFWIDLQLGIEQRHAEPMGGSYRHGRVLATSAEQGQGLPHDHVFILGLAEGVFPVQRREDPLYSDQERRQFEEITANQYDLQTTLEYQDDTAIFYQCLALARQSVTLSRPILDQNANPWPESILWRAVEDLIEDPVRLRYRVAEPLPINQAATIREVGIALAHASRDGGAAPDRLAHIHDWLLSHPDFGAHWTSVQHGQSIELARLDRRQPHGRYTGVITDQNLQRQVARILGKQRPWSASQFNDFGYCPFRFFAGRLLKLEAQEEPEPGYDPAQLGSLQHFILENTYHEIQQRDLAIHPDNATQALSILKSQADQALPTAPYAFGFRADLWWRQEQAEIRQRLEQLVALDFSAEKNSPFNRNPYSRKPYPVSDITHGQPRYIYALEAPFDRKTEPYAVLQGAAGPLLARGFIDRIDRVGDQLIVIDYKSGSQLPSERDIEEGRNFQMMLYLVAAQQIVARRDPNLQVAAGMFWSIRKPEKSTQIDANDPILGEVQARLHEMVLAGRQGDFRVQPNKFENGKCFKYCEFSQLCRIQQTPRRYI
;
A
#
# COMPACT_ATOMS: atom_id res chain seq x y z
N ASP A 1 -10.21 35.78 45.46
CA ASP A 1 -9.61 35.59 46.78
C ASP A 1 -8.73 36.79 47.09
N PRO A 2 -8.96 37.58 48.14
CA PRO A 2 -8.19 38.79 48.43
C PRO A 2 -6.76 38.52 48.95
N GLU A 3 -6.41 37.26 49.21
CA GLU A 3 -5.09 36.81 49.68
C GLU A 3 -4.26 36.09 48.60
N ALA A 4 -4.56 36.31 47.31
CA ALA A 4 -3.72 35.77 46.24
C ALA A 4 -2.36 36.51 46.20
N HIS A 5 -1.32 35.87 46.73
CA HIS A 5 0.04 36.38 46.60
C HIS A 5 0.52 36.24 45.14
N PRO A 6 1.04 37.30 44.51
CA PRO A 6 1.55 37.22 43.15
C PRO A 6 2.75 36.26 43.08
N VAL A 7 2.69 35.28 42.18
CA VAL A 7 3.79 34.38 41.89
C VAL A 7 4.71 35.04 40.84
N PRO A 8 6.05 35.07 41.04
CA PRO A 8 6.96 35.58 40.03
C PRO A 8 6.79 34.85 38.68
N ALA A 9 6.65 35.61 37.59
CA ALA A 9 6.39 35.06 36.26
C ALA A 9 7.47 34.07 35.79
N GLN A 10 8.74 34.31 36.16
CA GLN A 10 9.88 33.44 35.88
C GLN A 10 9.70 31.98 36.37
N ASP A 11 8.94 31.78 37.46
CA ASP A 11 8.73 30.48 38.09
C ASP A 11 7.36 29.86 37.70
N ALA A 12 6.46 30.68 37.15
CA ALA A 12 5.07 30.33 36.87
C ALA A 12 4.76 30.19 35.37
N VAL A 13 5.57 30.75 34.46
CA VAL A 13 5.35 30.70 33.02
C VAL A 13 6.36 29.77 32.36
N HIS A 14 5.84 28.75 31.69
CA HIS A 14 6.62 27.74 30.99
C HIS A 14 6.36 27.79 29.49
N LEU A 15 7.41 27.66 28.68
CA LEU A 15 7.34 27.63 27.23
C LEU A 15 7.78 26.25 26.70
N ILE A 16 6.99 25.64 25.83
CA ILE A 16 7.30 24.36 25.17
C ILE A 16 7.36 24.57 23.67
N GLU A 17 8.50 24.25 23.06
CA GLU A 17 8.65 24.18 21.60
C GLU A 17 8.91 22.73 21.21
N ALA A 18 8.11 22.20 20.28
CA ALA A 18 8.21 20.83 19.84
C ALA A 18 8.20 20.71 18.31
N PRO A 19 8.81 19.67 17.71
CA PRO A 19 8.93 19.56 16.26
C PRO A 19 7.59 19.59 15.54
N ASP A 20 6.61 18.86 16.05
CA ASP A 20 5.30 18.67 15.46
C ASP A 20 4.22 18.65 16.56
N THR A 21 2.95 18.68 16.15
CA THR A 21 1.77 18.66 17.04
C THR A 21 1.76 17.44 17.97
N SER A 22 2.22 16.28 17.52
CA SER A 22 2.28 15.07 18.36
C SER A 22 3.30 15.24 19.49
N SER A 23 4.50 15.71 19.15
CA SER A 23 5.58 15.98 20.09
C SER A 23 5.22 17.11 21.07
N GLU A 24 4.44 18.09 20.62
CA GLU A 24 3.90 19.16 21.45
C GLU A 24 2.96 18.61 22.54
N VAL A 25 1.96 17.82 22.12
CA VAL A 25 1.02 17.15 23.04
C VAL A 25 1.76 16.26 24.03
N GLN A 26 2.76 15.50 23.56
CA GLN A 26 3.61 14.71 24.44
C GLN A 26 4.38 15.57 25.46
N GLY A 27 4.91 16.72 25.03
CA GLY A 27 5.60 17.66 25.91
C GLY A 27 4.68 18.22 27.00
N VAL A 28 3.46 18.63 26.62
CA VAL A 28 2.43 19.12 27.54
C VAL A 28 2.04 18.04 28.53
N LEU A 29 1.68 16.84 28.06
CA LEU A 29 1.22 15.76 28.94
C LEU A 29 2.34 15.19 29.82
N ARG A 30 3.61 15.26 29.40
CA ARG A 30 4.77 14.99 30.29
C ARG A 30 4.79 15.94 31.47
N ARG A 31 4.56 17.24 31.24
CA ARG A 31 4.52 18.24 32.31
C ARG A 31 3.31 18.03 33.24
N VAL A 32 2.13 17.78 32.68
CA VAL A 32 0.93 17.42 33.46
C VAL A 32 1.21 16.20 34.33
N LYS A 33 1.78 15.13 33.76
CA LYS A 33 2.14 13.92 34.51
C LYS A 33 3.14 14.20 35.62
N SER A 34 4.16 15.02 35.38
CA SER A 34 5.12 15.41 36.42
C SER A 34 4.40 16.08 37.59
N LEU A 35 3.51 17.05 37.34
CA LEU A 35 2.79 17.76 38.39
C LEU A 35 1.82 16.85 39.16
N LEU A 36 1.18 15.90 38.48
CA LEU A 36 0.36 14.86 39.12
C LEU A 36 1.20 13.97 40.05
N LEU A 37 2.40 13.58 39.62
CA LEU A 37 3.33 12.80 40.45
C LEU A 37 3.87 13.61 41.65
N ASP A 38 3.94 14.93 41.52
CA ASP A 38 4.29 15.86 42.60
C ASP A 38 3.14 16.08 43.60
N GLY A 39 1.96 15.47 43.38
CA GLY A 39 0.85 15.42 44.33
C GLY A 39 -0.33 16.35 44.05
N HIS A 40 -0.38 17.02 42.89
CA HIS A 40 -1.49 17.89 42.50
C HIS A 40 -2.73 17.06 42.08
N SER A 41 -3.93 17.60 42.28
CA SER A 41 -5.18 16.92 41.91
C SER A 41 -5.45 17.07 40.40
N PRO A 42 -5.94 16.04 39.69
CA PRO A 42 -6.33 16.16 38.28
C PRO A 42 -7.30 17.31 37.97
N GLU A 43 -8.11 17.73 38.94
CA GLU A 43 -9.06 18.84 38.81
C GLU A 43 -8.40 20.23 38.82
N ASP A 44 -7.11 20.30 39.16
CA ASP A 44 -6.32 21.54 39.21
C ASP A 44 -5.87 21.97 37.80
N PHE A 45 -6.09 21.13 36.78
CA PHE A 45 -5.54 21.27 35.45
C PHE A 45 -6.60 21.57 34.39
N ILE A 46 -6.28 22.47 33.46
CA ILE A 46 -7.01 22.65 32.20
C ILE A 46 -6.06 22.75 31.01
N ILE A 47 -6.41 22.04 29.93
CA ILE A 47 -5.72 22.05 28.65
C ILE A 47 -6.63 22.73 27.62
N LEU A 48 -6.11 23.79 27.02
CA LEU A 48 -6.82 24.66 26.09
C LEU A 48 -6.13 24.63 24.73
N ALA A 49 -6.93 24.51 23.68
CA ALA A 49 -6.51 24.73 22.31
C ALA A 49 -7.52 25.66 21.64
N ARG A 50 -7.10 26.44 20.64
CA ARG A 50 -8.03 27.33 19.92
C ARG A 50 -9.17 26.56 19.25
N ASN A 51 -8.82 25.44 18.63
CA ASN A 51 -9.72 24.39 18.16
C ASN A 51 -9.29 23.07 18.81
N ILE A 52 -10.15 22.50 19.66
CA ILE A 52 -9.79 21.29 20.41
C ILE A 52 -9.77 20.04 19.53
N ASP A 53 -10.52 20.02 18.43
CA ASP A 53 -10.61 18.86 17.53
C ASP A 53 -9.26 18.54 16.87
N ASP A 54 -8.44 19.56 16.61
CA ASP A 54 -7.10 19.40 16.02
C ASP A 54 -6.13 18.64 16.96
N TYR A 55 -6.44 18.62 18.27
CA TYR A 55 -5.61 18.00 19.30
C TYR A 55 -6.29 16.82 19.99
N ALA A 56 -7.61 16.66 19.88
CA ALA A 56 -8.40 15.75 20.71
C ALA A 56 -7.95 14.29 20.61
N ASP A 57 -7.74 13.80 19.39
CA ASP A 57 -7.33 12.42 19.15
C ASP A 57 -5.90 12.14 19.68
N LEU A 58 -4.98 13.09 19.46
CA LEU A 58 -3.62 13.01 20.00
C LEU A 58 -3.61 13.07 21.53
N LEU A 59 -4.37 13.98 22.14
CA LEU A 59 -4.50 14.10 23.58
C LEU A 59 -5.07 12.82 24.19
N ARG A 60 -6.10 12.22 23.60
CA ARG A 60 -6.65 10.92 24.04
C ARG A 60 -5.60 9.81 23.95
N ALA A 61 -4.93 9.68 22.81
CA ALA A 61 -3.96 8.62 22.58
C ALA A 61 -2.75 8.72 23.53
N VAL A 62 -2.15 9.92 23.61
CA VAL A 62 -0.98 10.18 24.47
C VAL A 62 -1.37 10.18 25.94
N GLY A 63 -2.53 10.73 26.31
CA GLY A 63 -3.05 10.72 27.67
C GLY A 63 -3.22 9.30 28.20
N ASN A 64 -3.86 8.42 27.41
CA ASN A 64 -3.96 7.00 27.73
C ASN A 64 -2.59 6.33 27.85
N ALA A 65 -1.69 6.57 26.89
CA ALA A 65 -0.34 6.01 26.91
C ALA A 65 0.48 6.45 28.14
N TYR A 66 0.26 7.67 28.63
CA TYR A 66 0.96 8.23 29.79
C TYR A 66 0.23 7.96 31.11
N GLY A 67 -1.00 7.45 31.08
CA GLY A 67 -1.84 7.28 32.26
C GLY A 67 -2.35 8.61 32.83
N VAL A 68 -2.50 9.64 32.00
CA VAL A 68 -3.10 10.93 32.38
C VAL A 68 -4.61 10.85 32.10
N PRO A 69 -5.48 10.92 33.13
CA PRO A 69 -6.92 10.77 32.95
C PRO A 69 -7.52 12.06 32.37
N LEU A 70 -7.83 12.07 31.08
CA LEU A 70 -8.41 13.24 30.41
C LEU A 70 -9.93 13.17 30.34
N VAL A 71 -10.58 14.33 30.40
CA VAL A 71 -12.01 14.50 30.07
C VAL A 71 -12.16 15.64 29.06
N PHE A 72 -12.99 15.42 28.06
CA PHE A 72 -13.30 16.41 27.04
C PHE A 72 -14.71 16.95 27.28
N ARG A 73 -14.88 18.26 27.17
CA ARG A 73 -16.21 18.89 27.23
C ARG A 73 -17.03 18.61 25.98
N GLN A 74 -16.35 18.51 24.83
CA GLN A 74 -16.94 18.16 23.53
C GLN A 74 -16.81 16.66 23.26
N GLY A 75 -17.84 16.09 22.64
CA GLY A 75 -17.86 14.71 22.16
C GLY A 75 -16.84 14.43 21.05
N THR A 76 -16.71 13.18 20.61
CA THR A 76 -15.90 12.84 19.41
C THR A 76 -16.73 13.05 18.15
N ARG A 77 -16.15 13.60 17.07
CA ARG A 77 -16.84 13.69 15.76
C ARG A 77 -17.34 12.31 15.33
N LEU A 78 -18.55 12.25 14.78
CA LEU A 78 -19.13 10.99 14.31
C LEU A 78 -18.29 10.37 13.19
N SER A 79 -17.74 11.20 12.30
CA SER A 79 -16.85 10.76 11.22
C SER A 79 -15.57 10.05 11.69
N ASN A 80 -15.15 10.24 12.95
CA ASN A 80 -13.97 9.56 13.50
C ASN A 80 -14.32 8.25 14.23
N ASN A 81 -15.61 7.95 14.45
CA ASN A 81 -16.01 6.73 15.14
C ASN A 81 -15.93 5.51 14.19
N PRO A 82 -15.23 4.41 14.56
CA PRO A 82 -15.07 3.26 13.67
C PRO A 82 -16.36 2.58 13.21
N ALA A 83 -17.40 2.54 14.04
CA ALA A 83 -18.70 1.96 13.66
C ALA A 83 -19.41 2.84 12.60
N ILE A 84 -19.32 4.17 12.75
CA ILE A 84 -19.86 5.11 11.77
C ILE A 84 -19.04 5.05 10.46
N VAL A 85 -17.72 4.99 10.53
CA VAL A 85 -16.86 4.82 9.35
C VAL A 85 -17.20 3.52 8.61
N ALA A 86 -17.39 2.41 9.34
CA ALA A 86 -17.79 1.14 8.73
C ALA A 86 -19.14 1.25 8.02
N LEU A 87 -20.13 1.89 8.65
CA LEU A 87 -21.44 2.14 8.03
C LEU A 87 -21.33 3.03 6.80
N MET A 88 -20.56 4.12 6.87
CA MET A 88 -20.36 5.01 5.72
C MET A 88 -19.61 4.32 4.56
N ASN A 89 -18.64 3.45 4.86
CA ASN A 89 -17.97 2.65 3.84
C ASN A 89 -18.92 1.67 3.15
N LEU A 90 -19.82 1.03 3.92
CA LEU A 90 -20.87 0.15 3.38
C LEU A 90 -21.83 0.92 2.47
N LEU A 91 -22.38 2.04 2.95
CA LEU A 91 -23.33 2.86 2.19
C LEU A 91 -22.69 3.50 0.95
N GLY A 92 -21.39 3.80 1.02
CA GLY A 92 -20.61 4.34 -0.08
C GLY A 92 -20.17 3.32 -1.13
N LEU A 93 -20.42 2.01 -0.94
CA LEU A 93 -20.11 0.99 -1.94
C LEU A 93 -20.91 1.19 -3.23
N HIS A 94 -22.16 1.64 -3.09
CA HIS A 94 -23.01 2.00 -4.21
C HIS A 94 -22.83 3.48 -4.57
N ASN A 95 -21.92 3.75 -5.50
CA ASN A 95 -21.68 5.09 -6.05
C ASN A 95 -21.68 5.02 -7.57
N ARG A 96 -22.43 5.91 -8.22
CA ARG A 96 -22.57 5.99 -9.69
C ARG A 96 -21.24 6.11 -10.45
N ILE A 97 -20.19 6.62 -9.82
CA ILE A 97 -18.88 6.82 -10.46
C ILE A 97 -17.95 5.61 -10.26
N THR A 98 -18.05 4.93 -9.12
CA THR A 98 -17.13 3.86 -8.70
C THR A 98 -17.88 2.78 -7.93
N ASP A 99 -18.76 2.07 -8.62
CA ASP A 99 -19.60 1.05 -8.00
C ASP A 99 -18.76 -0.17 -7.59
N PHE A 100 -18.91 -0.64 -6.35
CA PHE A 100 -18.32 -1.90 -5.84
C PHE A 100 -16.82 -2.11 -6.13
N ARG A 101 -15.98 -1.09 -5.88
CA ARG A 101 -14.50 -1.22 -5.99
C ARG A 101 -13.97 -2.42 -5.21
N ARG A 102 -12.99 -3.13 -5.79
CA ARG A 102 -12.45 -4.38 -5.26
C ARG A 102 -12.11 -4.30 -3.76
N GLN A 103 -11.21 -3.38 -3.40
CA GLN A 103 -10.75 -3.22 -2.03
C GLN A 103 -11.87 -2.80 -1.08
N SER A 104 -12.75 -1.88 -1.49
CA SER A 104 -13.84 -1.40 -0.65
C SER A 104 -14.83 -2.50 -0.29
N VAL A 105 -15.18 -3.37 -1.25
CA VAL A 105 -16.05 -4.54 -0.98
C VAL A 105 -15.36 -5.49 -0.01
N LEU A 106 -14.08 -5.83 -0.24
CA LEU A 106 -13.32 -6.71 0.64
C LEU A 106 -13.20 -6.16 2.07
N ASP A 107 -12.97 -4.85 2.22
CA ASP A 107 -12.89 -4.19 3.53
C ASP A 107 -14.22 -4.27 4.29
N VAL A 108 -15.35 -4.10 3.59
CA VAL A 108 -16.68 -4.21 4.18
C VAL A 108 -17.01 -5.66 4.56
N LEU A 109 -16.70 -6.63 3.71
CA LEU A 109 -16.89 -8.06 4.00
C LEU A 109 -16.02 -8.54 5.18
N ARG A 110 -14.89 -7.89 5.44
CA ARG A 110 -13.98 -8.15 6.59
C ARG A 110 -14.33 -7.34 7.84
N SER A 111 -15.22 -6.36 7.73
CA SER A 111 -15.54 -5.46 8.82
C SER A 111 -16.11 -6.25 10.00
N PRO A 112 -15.59 -6.07 11.23
CA PRO A 112 -16.12 -6.75 12.40
C PRO A 112 -17.50 -6.21 12.83
N TYR A 113 -18.06 -5.23 12.12
CA TYR A 113 -19.34 -4.59 12.43
C TYR A 113 -20.54 -5.19 11.69
N PHE A 114 -20.31 -6.05 10.69
CA PHE A 114 -21.38 -6.64 9.87
C PHE A 114 -21.35 -8.16 9.95
N THR A 115 -22.54 -8.75 10.04
CA THR A 115 -22.74 -10.19 9.80
C THR A 115 -23.60 -10.35 8.56
N ILE A 116 -23.15 -11.17 7.62
CA ILE A 116 -23.85 -11.44 6.36
C ILE A 116 -24.25 -12.91 6.39
N ASN A 117 -25.55 -13.20 6.45
CA ASN A 117 -26.07 -14.55 6.71
C ASN A 117 -25.63 -15.59 5.66
N ASP A 118 -25.52 -15.17 4.40
CA ASP A 118 -25.10 -16.02 3.27
C ASP A 118 -23.59 -15.94 2.98
N TRP A 119 -22.78 -15.43 3.91
CA TRP A 119 -21.35 -15.21 3.68
C TRP A 119 -20.48 -15.72 4.84
N GLN A 120 -19.52 -16.58 4.53
CA GLN A 120 -18.60 -17.12 5.52
C GLN A 120 -17.24 -16.41 5.46
N PRO A 121 -16.50 -16.28 6.59
CA PRO A 121 -15.21 -15.58 6.60
C PRO A 121 -14.17 -16.13 5.63
N HIS A 122 -14.15 -17.46 5.40
CA HIS A 122 -13.20 -18.09 4.47
C HIS A 122 -13.50 -17.73 3.00
N MET A 123 -14.77 -17.54 2.64
CA MET A 123 -15.20 -17.12 1.29
C MET A 123 -14.59 -15.77 0.92
N THR A 124 -14.41 -14.85 1.89
CA THR A 124 -13.73 -13.57 1.63
C THR A 124 -12.28 -13.74 1.17
N SER A 125 -11.57 -14.74 1.71
CA SER A 125 -10.18 -15.01 1.34
C SER A 125 -10.08 -15.66 -0.04
N GLN A 126 -11.04 -16.54 -0.39
CA GLN A 126 -11.14 -17.11 -1.74
C GLN A 126 -11.55 -16.06 -2.77
N LEU A 127 -12.56 -15.23 -2.46
CA LEU A 127 -13.00 -14.12 -3.31
C LEU A 127 -11.86 -13.13 -3.58
N GLU A 128 -10.99 -12.87 -2.60
CA GLU A 128 -9.79 -12.04 -2.79
C GLU A 128 -8.84 -12.65 -3.83
N GLN A 129 -8.61 -13.97 -3.79
CA GLN A 129 -7.75 -14.66 -4.75
C GLN A 129 -8.37 -14.69 -6.15
N ILE A 130 -9.67 -14.98 -6.25
CA ILE A 130 -10.42 -14.97 -7.51
C ILE A 130 -10.39 -13.57 -8.13
N SER A 131 -10.66 -12.53 -7.35
CA SER A 131 -10.67 -11.15 -7.83
C SER A 131 -9.30 -10.67 -8.33
N LEU A 132 -8.20 -11.10 -7.69
CA LEU A 132 -6.84 -10.87 -8.22
C LEU A 132 -6.60 -11.63 -9.52
N ARG A 133 -6.97 -12.92 -9.55
CA ARG A 133 -6.74 -13.80 -10.69
C ARG A 133 -7.45 -13.32 -11.95
N PHE A 134 -8.69 -12.85 -11.81
CA PHE A 134 -9.54 -12.39 -12.91
C PHE A 134 -9.62 -10.87 -13.04
N GLN A 135 -8.69 -10.15 -12.39
CA GLN A 135 -8.48 -8.71 -12.57
C GLN A 135 -9.74 -7.86 -12.31
N VAL A 136 -10.44 -8.12 -11.20
CA VAL A 136 -11.60 -7.32 -10.76
C VAL A 136 -11.10 -5.95 -10.29
N ILE A 137 -11.64 -4.88 -10.89
CA ILE A 137 -11.29 -3.50 -10.54
C ILE A 137 -12.42 -2.89 -9.71
N GLY A 138 -13.65 -3.05 -10.19
CA GLY A 138 -14.85 -2.55 -9.54
C GLY A 138 -16.00 -2.46 -10.53
N SER A 139 -17.13 -3.03 -10.12
CA SER A 139 -18.48 -2.91 -10.65
C SER A 139 -19.18 -4.21 -10.32
N ARG A 140 -20.51 -4.21 -10.31
CA ARG A 140 -21.26 -5.44 -10.13
C ARG A 140 -20.93 -6.49 -11.21
N GLU A 141 -20.81 -6.08 -12.46
CA GLU A 141 -20.52 -6.96 -13.60
C GLU A 141 -19.14 -7.63 -13.48
N ASP A 142 -18.11 -6.88 -13.07
CA ASP A 142 -16.75 -7.38 -12.90
C ASP A 142 -16.69 -8.59 -11.97
N TRP A 143 -17.34 -8.47 -10.82
CA TRP A 143 -17.36 -9.49 -9.78
C TRP A 143 -18.03 -10.77 -10.30
N PHE A 144 -19.14 -10.65 -11.00
CA PHE A 144 -19.85 -11.81 -11.54
C PHE A 144 -19.11 -12.44 -12.73
N THR A 145 -18.54 -11.65 -13.63
CA THR A 145 -17.70 -12.19 -14.71
C THR A 145 -16.48 -12.93 -14.16
N ALA A 146 -15.86 -12.43 -13.08
CA ALA A 146 -14.75 -13.11 -12.43
C ALA A 146 -15.16 -14.45 -11.81
N LEU A 147 -16.30 -14.50 -11.12
CA LEU A 147 -16.83 -15.73 -10.53
C LEU A 147 -17.30 -16.72 -11.61
N GLU A 148 -17.91 -16.25 -12.69
CA GLU A 148 -18.28 -17.07 -13.83
C GLU A 148 -17.03 -17.69 -14.50
N ASN A 149 -16.00 -16.88 -14.76
CA ASN A 149 -14.74 -17.38 -15.30
C ASN A 149 -14.02 -18.35 -14.33
N ALA A 150 -14.13 -18.12 -13.02
CA ALA A 150 -13.61 -19.05 -12.02
C ALA A 150 -14.35 -20.39 -12.03
N SER A 151 -15.65 -20.38 -12.30
CA SER A 151 -16.47 -21.59 -12.44
C SER A 151 -16.20 -22.36 -13.74
N GLN A 152 -15.74 -21.66 -14.79
CA GLN A 152 -15.36 -22.24 -16.08
C GLN A 152 -13.89 -22.71 -16.05
N ILE A 153 -13.58 -23.75 -15.27
CA ILE A 153 -12.29 -24.43 -15.41
C ILE A 153 -12.36 -25.37 -16.62
N PRO A 154 -11.30 -25.46 -17.46
CA PRO A 154 -11.35 -26.27 -18.67
C PRO A 154 -11.78 -27.70 -18.37
N GLU A 155 -12.65 -28.25 -19.21
CA GLU A 155 -12.80 -29.69 -19.34
C GLU A 155 -11.50 -30.24 -19.96
N ASP A 156 -11.06 -31.43 -19.57
CA ASP A 156 -10.00 -32.12 -20.31
C ASP A 156 -10.47 -32.53 -21.72
N GLU A 157 -9.57 -33.10 -22.54
CA GLU A 157 -9.91 -33.54 -23.90
C GLU A 157 -11.05 -34.58 -23.96
N ASP A 158 -11.45 -35.14 -22.82
CA ASP A 158 -12.53 -36.13 -22.65
C ASP A 158 -13.84 -35.52 -22.08
N GLY A 159 -13.90 -34.20 -21.83
CA GLY A 159 -15.10 -33.53 -21.32
C GLY A 159 -15.29 -33.64 -19.80
N GLU A 160 -14.25 -34.03 -19.05
CA GLU A 160 -14.30 -34.11 -17.58
C GLU A 160 -13.83 -32.78 -16.96
N PRO A 161 -14.59 -32.19 -16.03
CA PRO A 161 -14.20 -30.94 -15.38
C PRO A 161 -12.93 -31.14 -14.53
N LEU A 162 -11.91 -30.30 -14.76
CA LEU A 162 -10.63 -30.36 -14.04
C LEU A 162 -10.72 -29.90 -12.57
N LEU A 163 -11.89 -29.45 -12.10
CA LEU A 163 -12.17 -29.17 -10.69
C LEU A 163 -13.00 -30.29 -10.03
N PRO A 164 -12.71 -30.63 -8.77
CA PRO A 164 -13.65 -31.38 -7.94
C PRO A 164 -15.00 -30.65 -7.87
N PRO A 165 -16.15 -31.36 -7.91
CA PRO A 165 -17.49 -30.76 -7.82
C PRO A 165 -17.68 -29.85 -6.59
N ASP A 166 -16.99 -30.16 -5.50
CA ASP A 166 -17.08 -29.41 -4.24
C ASP A 166 -16.56 -27.96 -4.38
N GLU A 167 -15.52 -27.72 -5.18
CA GLU A 167 -14.98 -26.36 -5.43
C GLU A 167 -15.88 -25.54 -6.37
N ALA A 168 -16.59 -26.19 -7.30
CA ALA A 168 -17.53 -25.52 -8.20
C ALA A 168 -18.82 -25.07 -7.49
N ILE A 169 -19.33 -25.88 -6.54
CA ILE A 169 -20.50 -25.53 -5.71
C ILE A 169 -20.19 -24.30 -4.85
N GLU A 170 -19.01 -24.26 -4.24
CA GLU A 170 -18.57 -23.13 -3.39
C GLU A 170 -18.52 -21.80 -4.17
N ILE A 171 -18.09 -21.81 -5.44
CA ILE A 171 -18.09 -20.61 -6.30
C ILE A 171 -19.52 -20.13 -6.58
N GLN A 172 -20.46 -21.05 -6.80
CA GLN A 172 -21.86 -20.69 -7.02
C GLN A 172 -22.53 -20.13 -5.77
N GLU A 173 -22.24 -20.70 -4.60
CA GLU A 173 -22.67 -20.16 -3.30
C GLU A 173 -22.10 -18.75 -3.06
N MET A 174 -20.81 -18.54 -3.36
CA MET A 174 -20.19 -17.21 -3.29
C MET A 174 -20.86 -16.21 -4.23
N ALA A 175 -21.16 -16.60 -5.47
CA ALA A 175 -21.86 -15.73 -6.42
C ALA A 175 -23.25 -15.34 -5.92
N GLN A 176 -24.01 -16.30 -5.38
CA GLN A 176 -25.34 -16.01 -4.83
C GLN A 176 -25.25 -15.11 -3.59
N GLY A 177 -24.34 -15.40 -2.65
CA GLY A 177 -24.13 -14.60 -1.45
C GLY A 177 -23.71 -13.16 -1.78
N LEU A 178 -22.84 -12.98 -2.76
CA LEU A 178 -22.41 -11.65 -3.21
C LEU A 178 -23.54 -10.90 -3.94
N ALA A 179 -24.37 -11.59 -4.72
CA ALA A 179 -25.55 -11.00 -5.34
C ALA A 179 -26.56 -10.51 -4.29
N ASN A 180 -26.89 -11.36 -3.32
CA ASN A 180 -27.78 -11.00 -2.21
C ASN A 180 -27.22 -9.80 -1.45
N PHE A 181 -25.91 -9.78 -1.18
CA PHE A 181 -25.24 -8.66 -0.53
C PHE A 181 -25.35 -7.36 -1.35
N PHE A 182 -25.02 -7.40 -2.65
CA PHE A 182 -25.09 -6.22 -3.53
C PHE A 182 -26.50 -5.69 -3.70
N ASP A 183 -27.49 -6.56 -3.91
CA ASP A 183 -28.91 -6.16 -4.02
C ASP A 183 -29.38 -5.44 -2.76
N ARG A 184 -28.92 -5.93 -1.60
CA ARG A 184 -29.32 -5.42 -0.29
C ARG A 184 -28.74 -4.07 0.06
N ILE A 185 -27.50 -3.80 -0.36
CA ILE A 185 -26.83 -2.51 -0.14
C ILE A 185 -27.09 -1.51 -1.27
N THR A 186 -27.87 -1.89 -2.29
CA THR A 186 -28.30 -0.97 -3.35
C THR A 186 -29.49 -0.16 -2.85
N PRO A 187 -29.34 1.17 -2.66
CA PRO A 187 -30.43 2.04 -2.23
C PRO A 187 -31.48 2.23 -3.33
N PRO A 188 -32.71 2.63 -2.97
CA PRO A 188 -33.70 3.10 -3.95
C PRO A 188 -33.15 4.25 -4.80
N ALA A 189 -33.43 4.26 -6.11
CA ALA A 189 -32.93 5.32 -7.00
C ALA A 189 -33.50 6.71 -6.66
N GLU A 190 -34.77 6.74 -6.28
CA GLU A 190 -35.50 7.91 -5.78
C GLU A 190 -36.37 7.49 -4.60
N GLY A 191 -36.53 8.37 -3.63
CA GLY A 191 -37.33 8.14 -2.43
C GLY A 191 -37.52 9.43 -1.64
N THR A 192 -38.43 9.41 -0.67
CA THR A 192 -38.50 10.48 0.33
C THR A 192 -37.35 10.34 1.33
N VAL A 193 -37.08 11.41 2.09
CA VAL A 193 -36.10 11.35 3.19
C VAL A 193 -36.43 10.24 4.19
N ASN A 194 -37.72 10.04 4.48
CA ASN A 194 -38.18 8.96 5.35
C ASN A 194 -37.90 7.57 4.76
N ASP A 195 -38.06 7.39 3.44
CA ASP A 195 -37.77 6.11 2.79
C ASP A 195 -36.28 5.74 2.91
N PHE A 196 -35.38 6.72 2.71
CA PHE A 196 -33.94 6.50 2.86
C PHE A 196 -33.53 6.22 4.31
N ILE A 197 -34.08 6.96 5.27
CA ILE A 197 -33.83 6.70 6.70
C ILE A 197 -34.32 5.29 7.08
N ALA A 198 -35.54 4.92 6.67
CA ALA A 198 -36.11 3.61 6.93
C ALA A 198 -35.28 2.48 6.28
N TRP A 199 -34.74 2.72 5.09
CA TRP A 199 -33.84 1.77 4.41
C TRP A 199 -32.52 1.59 5.18
N ILE A 200 -31.89 2.67 5.66
CA ILE A 200 -30.67 2.58 6.50
C ILE A 200 -30.96 1.84 7.81
N GLU A 201 -32.07 2.16 8.49
CA GLU A 201 -32.47 1.49 9.73
C GLU A 201 -32.73 0.00 9.50
N ALA A 202 -33.38 -0.37 8.39
CA ALA A 202 -33.61 -1.77 8.01
C ALA A 202 -32.29 -2.50 7.72
N LEU A 203 -31.31 -1.84 7.09
CA LEU A 203 -30.00 -2.41 6.80
C LEU A 203 -29.22 -2.71 8.09
N MET A 204 -29.27 -1.79 9.07
CA MET A 204 -28.61 -1.92 10.37
C MET A 204 -29.23 -2.99 11.29
N GLY A 205 -30.50 -3.36 11.06
CA GLY A 205 -31.24 -4.32 11.87
C GLY A 205 -31.87 -3.72 13.12
N ALA A 206 -32.66 -4.51 13.85
CA ALA A 206 -33.35 -4.02 15.04
C ALA A 206 -32.39 -3.84 16.24
N ASP A 207 -32.54 -2.76 17.02
CA ASP A 207 -31.74 -2.55 18.24
C ASP A 207 -32.17 -3.53 19.36
N PRO A 208 -31.29 -4.42 19.84
CA PRO A 208 -31.60 -5.38 20.89
C PRO A 208 -32.01 -4.76 22.24
N SER A 209 -31.68 -3.49 22.52
CA SER A 209 -32.16 -2.84 23.76
C SER A 209 -33.63 -2.44 23.67
N TYR A 210 -34.09 -1.99 22.50
CA TYR A 210 -35.51 -1.73 22.24
C TYR A 210 -36.33 -3.02 22.32
N GLN A 211 -35.75 -4.15 21.86
CA GLN A 211 -36.33 -5.48 22.01
C GLN A 211 -36.46 -5.93 23.47
N ARG A 212 -35.48 -5.62 24.34
CA ARG A 212 -35.54 -5.91 25.79
C ARG A 212 -36.56 -5.05 26.53
N GLU A 213 -36.68 -3.77 26.19
CA GLU A 213 -37.70 -2.88 26.77
C GLU A 213 -39.11 -3.26 26.30
N ALA A 214 -39.28 -3.62 25.02
CA ALA A 214 -40.55 -4.09 24.47
C ALA A 214 -40.99 -5.46 25.06
N SER A 215 -40.06 -6.38 25.33
CA SER A 215 -40.38 -7.67 25.96
C SER A 215 -40.67 -7.59 27.47
N ALA A 216 -40.35 -6.46 28.13
CA ALA A 216 -40.77 -6.21 29.51
C ALA A 216 -42.27 -5.84 29.61
N ASP A 217 -42.88 -5.40 28.51
CA ASP A 217 -44.34 -5.28 28.38
C ASP A 217 -44.94 -6.61 27.93
N VAL A 218 -45.74 -7.22 28.81
CA VAL A 218 -46.42 -8.50 28.55
C VAL A 218 -47.38 -8.34 27.37
N GLY A 219 -46.94 -8.75 26.18
CA GLY A 219 -47.76 -8.77 24.96
C GLY A 219 -47.09 -8.24 23.69
N ALA A 220 -45.87 -7.68 23.76
CA ALA A 220 -45.15 -7.31 22.55
C ALA A 220 -44.61 -8.56 21.85
N ILE A 221 -45.12 -8.83 20.64
CA ILE A 221 -44.49 -9.78 19.71
C ILE A 221 -43.12 -9.19 19.36
N LEU A 222 -42.05 -9.85 19.80
CA LEU A 222 -40.69 -9.53 19.35
C LEU A 222 -40.66 -9.74 17.83
N PRO A 223 -40.27 -8.74 17.02
CA PRO A 223 -39.97 -9.02 15.62
C PRO A 223 -38.80 -10.00 15.61
N GLU A 224 -38.99 -11.18 15.02
CA GLU A 224 -37.87 -12.08 14.74
C GLU A 224 -36.80 -11.27 13.99
N PRO A 225 -35.50 -11.47 14.28
CA PRO A 225 -34.46 -10.89 13.44
C PRO A 225 -34.79 -11.25 12.01
N ARG A 226 -34.97 -10.23 11.16
CA ARG A 226 -35.22 -10.50 9.74
C ARG A 226 -33.97 -11.24 9.26
N LEU A 227 -34.17 -12.36 8.57
CA LEU A 227 -33.10 -13.10 7.90
C LEU A 227 -32.28 -12.23 6.92
N ASP A 228 -32.72 -10.99 6.70
CA ASP A 228 -32.15 -10.03 5.76
C ASP A 228 -31.63 -8.75 6.46
N ASP A 229 -31.16 -8.78 7.72
CA ASP A 229 -30.46 -7.65 8.38
C ASP A 229 -28.91 -7.86 8.47
N LEU A 230 -28.08 -6.80 8.65
CA LEU A 230 -26.60 -6.94 8.69
C LEU A 230 -26.11 -7.16 10.13
N ALA A 231 -27.06 -7.40 11.05
CA ALA A 231 -26.84 -7.53 12.49
C ALA A 231 -25.95 -6.43 13.09
N PHE A 232 -25.95 -5.21 12.53
CA PHE A 232 -25.00 -4.17 12.92
C PHE A 232 -25.14 -3.78 14.39
N PHE A 233 -26.37 -3.52 14.87
CA PHE A 233 -26.62 -3.25 16.29
C PHE A 233 -26.31 -4.45 17.20
N ALA A 234 -26.62 -5.66 16.76
CA ALA A 234 -26.32 -6.88 17.51
C ALA A 234 -24.81 -7.08 17.67
N THR A 235 -24.04 -6.79 16.62
CA THR A 235 -22.59 -6.90 16.60
C THR A 235 -21.93 -5.84 17.47
N VAL A 236 -22.34 -4.57 17.35
CA VAL A 236 -21.86 -3.48 18.23
C VAL A 236 -22.14 -3.78 19.70
N ARG A 237 -23.31 -4.36 20.01
CA ARG A 237 -23.71 -4.71 21.39
C ARG A 237 -23.22 -6.09 21.85
N GLY A 238 -22.60 -6.90 21.00
CA GLY A 238 -22.12 -8.26 21.31
C GLY A 238 -21.29 -8.34 22.60
N PRO A 239 -20.30 -7.44 22.80
CA PRO A 239 -19.50 -7.43 24.03
C PRO A 239 -20.29 -7.12 25.32
N ALA A 240 -21.46 -6.47 25.20
CA ALA A 240 -22.32 -6.16 26.35
C ALA A 240 -23.05 -7.38 26.91
N LEU A 241 -23.18 -8.44 26.10
CA LEU A 241 -23.92 -9.66 26.42
C LEU A 241 -23.03 -10.73 27.05
N ASP A 242 -21.70 -10.61 26.92
CA ASP A 242 -20.74 -11.52 27.53
C ASP A 242 -20.26 -11.00 28.89
N THR A 243 -20.59 -11.75 29.95
CA THR A 243 -20.16 -11.47 31.33
C THR A 243 -18.66 -11.58 31.56
N GLN A 244 -17.88 -12.10 30.60
CA GLN A 244 -16.42 -12.20 30.64
C GLN A 244 -15.68 -11.11 29.85
N SER A 245 -16.40 -10.17 29.22
CA SER A 245 -15.80 -9.10 28.42
C SER A 245 -14.79 -8.25 29.21
N SER A 246 -13.64 -8.02 28.60
CA SER A 246 -12.58 -7.18 29.13
C SER A 246 -13.02 -5.71 29.30
N TYR A 247 -12.32 -4.98 30.17
CA TYR A 247 -12.55 -3.54 30.35
C TYR A 247 -12.43 -2.73 29.04
N ILE A 248 -11.55 -3.16 28.13
CA ILE A 248 -11.35 -2.51 26.83
C ILE A 248 -12.58 -2.71 25.93
N GLU A 249 -13.12 -3.92 25.86
CA GLU A 249 -14.32 -4.22 25.07
C GLU A 249 -15.55 -3.44 25.57
N GLN A 250 -15.67 -3.26 26.89
CA GLN A 250 -16.72 -2.42 27.48
C GLN A 250 -16.56 -0.94 27.09
N LEU A 251 -15.34 -0.41 27.02
CA LEU A 251 -15.08 0.97 26.57
C LEU A 251 -15.39 1.16 25.07
N VAL A 252 -15.03 0.17 24.24
CA VAL A 252 -15.33 0.18 22.79
C VAL A 252 -16.85 0.19 22.56
N LEU A 253 -17.58 -0.65 23.28
CA LEU A 253 -19.04 -0.69 23.26
C LEU A 253 -19.65 0.67 23.60
N VAL A 254 -19.24 1.26 24.73
CA VAL A 254 -19.78 2.56 25.19
C VAL A 254 -19.52 3.66 24.17
N ARG A 255 -18.31 3.71 23.60
CA ARG A 255 -17.93 4.65 22.54
C ARG A 255 -18.85 4.52 21.33
N ASP A 256 -19.07 3.30 20.85
CA ASP A 256 -19.85 3.06 19.63
C ASP A 256 -21.33 3.35 19.85
N LEU A 257 -21.88 3.01 21.03
CA LEU A 257 -23.27 3.36 21.37
C LEU A 257 -23.52 4.87 21.40
N TYR A 258 -22.58 5.68 21.88
CA TYR A 258 -22.70 7.14 21.82
C TYR A 258 -22.69 7.67 20.39
N ALA A 259 -21.88 7.08 19.52
CA ALA A 259 -21.87 7.45 18.12
C ALA A 259 -23.17 7.08 17.41
N LEU A 260 -23.78 5.93 17.73
CA LEU A 260 -25.08 5.53 17.18
C LEU A 260 -26.22 6.44 17.64
N HIS A 261 -26.17 6.91 18.90
CA HIS A 261 -27.12 7.92 19.36
C HIS A 261 -26.97 9.24 18.57
N GLY A 262 -25.72 9.67 18.34
CA GLY A 262 -25.43 10.82 17.49
C GLY A 262 -25.94 10.63 16.06
N LEU A 263 -25.71 9.47 15.44
CA LEU A 263 -26.21 9.15 14.10
C LEU A 263 -27.74 9.26 14.03
N ARG A 264 -28.46 8.69 15.00
CA ARG A 264 -29.93 8.79 15.04
C ARG A 264 -30.39 10.24 15.08
N GLY A 265 -29.76 11.05 15.91
CA GLY A 265 -30.05 12.48 15.94
C GLY A 265 -29.73 13.16 14.60
N CYS A 266 -28.67 12.75 13.91
CA CYS A 266 -28.31 13.29 12.60
C CYS A 266 -29.40 13.04 11.57
N LEU A 267 -29.91 11.82 11.52
CA LEU A 267 -31.01 11.44 10.63
C LEU A 267 -32.30 12.22 10.97
N GLN A 268 -32.56 12.46 12.26
CA GLN A 268 -33.69 13.28 12.71
C GLN A 268 -33.55 14.76 12.32
N ASP A 269 -32.35 15.32 12.38
CA ASP A 269 -32.11 16.71 11.99
C ASP A 269 -32.27 16.90 10.48
N ILE A 270 -31.81 15.94 9.67
CA ILE A 270 -32.04 15.92 8.22
C ILE A 270 -33.54 15.89 7.93
N LEU A 271 -34.27 14.95 8.55
CA LEU A 271 -35.73 14.85 8.39
C LEU A 271 -36.43 16.14 8.79
N THR A 272 -36.06 16.70 9.94
CA THR A 272 -36.64 17.95 10.46
C THR A 272 -36.38 19.11 9.51
N GLY A 273 -35.18 19.19 8.91
CA GLY A 273 -34.84 20.20 7.90
C GLY A 273 -35.78 20.17 6.70
N TYR A 274 -36.05 18.97 6.17
CA TYR A 274 -37.00 18.80 5.07
C TYR A 274 -38.45 19.11 5.48
N GLN A 275 -38.87 18.72 6.68
CA GLN A 275 -40.19 19.05 7.22
C GLN A 275 -40.40 20.56 7.39
N ILE A 276 -39.38 21.29 7.85
CA ILE A 276 -39.43 22.75 7.99
C ILE A 276 -39.63 23.42 6.64
N LEU A 277 -39.02 22.88 5.58
CA LEU A 277 -39.18 23.37 4.21
C LEU A 277 -40.49 22.93 3.56
N GLY A 278 -41.24 22.01 4.17
CA GLY A 278 -42.44 21.39 3.59
C GLY A 278 -42.13 20.42 2.44
N ASP A 279 -40.90 19.89 2.40
CA ASP A 279 -40.36 19.02 1.35
C ASP A 279 -40.22 17.56 1.84
N ASP A 280 -40.81 17.16 2.95
CA ASP A 280 -40.66 15.82 3.53
C ASP A 280 -41.27 14.69 2.68
N GLU A 281 -42.29 15.00 1.88
CA GLU A 281 -42.85 14.09 0.86
C GLU A 281 -42.16 14.19 -0.50
N ARG A 282 -41.17 15.07 -0.65
CA ARG A 282 -40.47 15.27 -1.93
C ARG A 282 -39.56 14.06 -2.23
N LEU A 283 -39.69 13.54 -3.45
CA LEU A 283 -38.76 12.54 -3.97
C LEU A 283 -37.41 13.19 -4.28
N ILE A 284 -36.35 12.66 -3.69
CA ILE A 284 -34.96 13.03 -3.93
C ILE A 284 -34.16 11.81 -4.38
N SER A 285 -33.03 12.03 -5.04
CA SER A 285 -32.11 10.95 -5.41
C SER A 285 -31.27 10.50 -4.21
N TRP A 286 -30.79 9.25 -4.24
CA TRP A 286 -29.80 8.76 -3.27
C TRP A 286 -28.57 9.67 -3.20
N ASP A 287 -28.05 10.14 -4.34
CA ASP A 287 -26.87 11.03 -4.37
C ASP A 287 -27.08 12.32 -3.56
N GLN A 288 -28.29 12.88 -3.59
CA GLN A 288 -28.62 14.08 -2.82
C GLN A 288 -28.68 13.76 -1.32
N PHE A 289 -29.44 12.72 -0.95
CA PHE A 289 -29.53 12.28 0.45
C PHE A 289 -28.16 11.89 1.03
N TRP A 290 -27.31 11.26 0.22
CA TRP A 290 -25.95 10.88 0.59
C TRP A 290 -25.08 12.09 0.94
N ILE A 291 -25.16 13.17 0.16
CA ILE A 291 -24.46 14.44 0.46
C ILE A 291 -24.96 15.02 1.79
N ASP A 292 -26.28 15.04 2.00
CA ASP A 292 -26.87 15.57 3.23
C ASP A 292 -26.46 14.74 4.46
N LEU A 293 -26.39 13.40 4.31
CA LEU A 293 -25.91 12.49 5.34
C LEU A 293 -24.42 12.70 5.66
N GLN A 294 -23.57 12.85 4.63
CA GLN A 294 -22.14 13.13 4.81
C GLN A 294 -21.94 14.44 5.57
N LEU A 295 -22.61 15.52 5.16
CA LEU A 295 -22.53 16.82 5.82
C LEU A 295 -23.03 16.76 7.26
N GLY A 296 -24.15 16.07 7.51
CA GLY A 296 -24.68 15.90 8.86
C GLY A 296 -23.74 15.14 9.79
N ILE A 297 -23.09 14.07 9.30
CA ILE A 297 -22.12 13.28 10.07
C ILE A 297 -20.85 14.09 10.35
N GLU A 298 -20.35 14.85 9.38
CA GLU A 298 -19.14 15.68 9.54
C GLU A 298 -19.30 16.77 10.61
N GLN A 299 -20.50 17.33 10.76
CA GLN A 299 -20.77 18.43 11.70
C GLN A 299 -21.13 17.97 13.12
N ARG A 300 -21.44 16.68 13.32
CA ARG A 300 -21.99 16.17 14.58
C ARG A 300 -20.96 15.47 15.46
N HIS A 301 -21.16 15.60 16.78
CA HIS A 301 -20.35 14.96 17.81
C HIS A 301 -21.16 13.91 18.58
N ALA A 302 -20.51 12.81 18.96
CA ALA A 302 -21.04 11.82 19.89
C ALA A 302 -20.88 12.30 21.34
N GLU A 303 -21.99 12.66 21.98
CA GLU A 303 -21.99 13.07 23.38
C GLU A 303 -22.07 11.87 24.33
N PRO A 304 -21.23 11.80 25.38
CA PRO A 304 -21.30 10.72 26.37
C PRO A 304 -22.52 10.88 27.31
N MET A 305 -23.35 9.82 27.43
CA MET A 305 -24.44 9.75 28.40
C MET A 305 -23.90 9.78 29.84
N GLY A 306 -24.35 10.73 30.65
CA GLY A 306 -23.90 10.94 32.04
C GLY A 306 -23.13 12.24 32.28
N GLY A 307 -22.87 13.02 31.22
CA GLY A 307 -22.19 14.31 31.31
C GLY A 307 -20.69 14.18 31.56
N SER A 308 -19.99 15.31 31.52
CA SER A 308 -18.55 15.43 31.74
C SER A 308 -18.19 15.23 33.22
N TYR A 309 -18.38 14.02 33.75
CA TYR A 309 -17.97 13.71 35.13
C TYR A 309 -16.46 13.94 35.26
N ARG A 310 -16.13 15.05 35.92
CA ARG A 310 -14.79 15.64 35.94
C ARG A 310 -13.93 15.10 37.07
N HIS A 311 -14.53 14.45 38.05
CA HIS A 311 -13.83 14.05 39.26
C HIS A 311 -12.65 13.12 38.95
N GLY A 312 -11.46 13.49 39.42
CA GLY A 312 -10.22 12.76 39.16
C GLY A 312 -9.73 12.81 37.70
N ARG A 313 -10.15 13.79 36.89
CA ARG A 313 -9.72 13.95 35.49
C ARG A 313 -9.27 15.38 35.17
N VAL A 314 -8.29 15.48 34.26
CA VAL A 314 -7.78 16.71 33.66
C VAL A 314 -8.72 17.15 32.53
N LEU A 315 -9.18 18.40 32.58
CA LEU A 315 -10.10 18.94 31.56
C LEU A 315 -9.34 19.38 30.30
N ALA A 316 -9.78 18.92 29.13
CA ALA A 316 -9.33 19.39 27.83
C ALA A 316 -10.52 19.98 27.04
N THR A 317 -10.39 21.22 26.56
CA THR A 317 -11.50 21.93 25.89
C THR A 317 -11.00 23.06 24.98
N SER A 318 -11.88 23.68 24.19
CA SER A 318 -11.50 24.82 23.36
C SER A 318 -11.29 26.08 24.22
N ALA A 319 -10.47 27.00 23.74
CA ALA A 319 -10.20 28.28 24.42
C ALA A 319 -11.49 29.06 24.72
N GLU A 320 -12.48 29.01 23.82
CA GLU A 320 -13.80 29.64 24.00
C GLU A 320 -14.61 28.96 25.11
N GLN A 321 -14.68 27.63 25.11
CA GLN A 321 -15.43 26.87 26.13
C GLN A 321 -14.74 26.84 27.50
N GLY A 322 -13.43 27.09 27.55
CA GLY A 322 -12.65 27.17 28.78
C GLY A 322 -12.88 28.46 29.57
N GLN A 323 -13.48 29.49 28.95
CA GLN A 323 -13.73 30.78 29.59
C GLN A 323 -14.53 30.64 30.89
N GLY A 324 -14.12 31.39 31.91
CA GLY A 324 -14.79 31.40 33.22
C GLY A 324 -14.50 30.20 34.12
N LEU A 325 -13.60 29.29 33.73
CA LEU A 325 -13.21 28.13 34.55
C LEU A 325 -11.78 28.32 35.10
N PRO A 326 -11.60 28.87 36.31
CA PRO A 326 -10.27 29.07 36.90
C PRO A 326 -9.66 27.75 37.36
N HIS A 327 -8.36 27.58 37.13
CA HIS A 327 -7.58 26.38 37.45
C HIS A 327 -6.20 26.78 37.98
N ASP A 328 -5.55 25.90 38.74
CA ASP A 328 -4.23 26.19 39.27
C ASP A 328 -3.17 26.14 38.16
N HIS A 329 -3.30 25.18 37.24
CA HIS A 329 -2.40 25.02 36.10
C HIS A 329 -3.18 25.09 34.78
N VAL A 330 -2.83 26.06 33.92
CA VAL A 330 -3.43 26.25 32.59
C VAL A 330 -2.40 25.94 31.50
N PHE A 331 -2.78 25.12 30.53
CA PHE A 331 -1.97 24.77 29.37
C PHE A 331 -2.64 25.31 28.11
N ILE A 332 -1.92 26.08 27.29
CA ILE A 332 -2.43 26.62 26.02
C ILE A 332 -1.57 26.09 24.87
N LEU A 333 -2.19 25.32 23.98
CA LEU A 333 -1.55 24.64 22.86
C LEU A 333 -1.68 25.44 21.57
N GLY A 334 -0.76 25.18 20.64
CA GLY A 334 -0.88 25.61 19.25
C GLY A 334 -0.59 27.09 19.00
N LEU A 335 0.35 27.69 19.73
CA LEU A 335 0.77 29.09 19.50
C LEU A 335 1.70 29.25 18.28
N ALA A 336 1.29 28.69 17.15
CA ALA A 336 1.90 28.85 15.84
C ALA A 336 1.07 29.79 14.95
N GLU A 337 1.70 30.40 13.95
CA GLU A 337 1.04 31.32 13.02
C GLU A 337 -0.15 30.65 12.29
N GLY A 338 -1.32 31.28 12.34
CA GLY A 338 -2.55 30.78 11.72
C GLY A 338 -3.31 29.71 12.50
N VAL A 339 -2.75 29.21 13.62
CA VAL A 339 -3.40 28.23 14.51
C VAL A 339 -4.08 28.95 15.68
N PHE A 340 -3.33 29.79 16.40
CA PHE A 340 -3.85 30.64 17.46
C PHE A 340 -3.06 31.95 17.49
N PRO A 341 -3.55 33.06 16.92
CA PRO A 341 -4.88 33.25 16.31
C PRO A 341 -5.13 32.44 15.03
N VAL A 342 -6.40 32.09 14.79
CA VAL A 342 -6.82 31.43 13.55
C VAL A 342 -6.71 32.39 12.37
N GLN A 343 -6.29 31.86 11.20
CA GLN A 343 -6.29 32.65 9.97
C GLN A 343 -7.72 33.04 9.58
N ARG A 344 -8.00 34.34 9.65
CA ARG A 344 -9.32 34.91 9.31
C ARG A 344 -9.59 34.78 7.81
N ARG A 345 -10.80 34.34 7.47
CA ARG A 345 -11.35 34.43 6.11
C ARG A 345 -12.57 35.34 6.17
N GLU A 346 -12.70 36.24 5.21
CA GLU A 346 -13.90 37.06 5.11
C GLU A 346 -15.12 36.17 4.88
N ASP A 347 -16.24 36.57 5.47
CA ASP A 347 -17.53 35.91 5.26
C ASP A 347 -17.90 35.96 3.76
N PRO A 348 -18.29 34.82 3.16
CA PRO A 348 -18.58 34.74 1.73
C PRO A 348 -19.88 35.47 1.32
N LEU A 349 -20.77 35.80 2.25
CA LEU A 349 -22.01 36.53 1.99
C LEU A 349 -21.84 38.05 2.10
N TYR A 350 -21.08 38.52 3.09
CA TYR A 350 -20.83 39.95 3.32
C TYR A 350 -19.38 40.20 3.73
N SER A 351 -18.67 40.99 2.93
CA SER A 351 -17.33 41.48 3.28
C SER A 351 -17.36 42.37 4.52
N ASP A 352 -16.22 42.48 5.22
CA ASP A 352 -16.07 43.40 6.35
C ASP A 352 -16.34 44.86 5.96
N GLN A 353 -16.12 45.22 4.69
CA GLN A 353 -16.45 46.54 4.15
C GLN A 353 -17.96 46.74 4.06
N GLU A 354 -18.71 45.77 3.54
CA GLU A 354 -20.17 45.84 3.45
C GLU A 354 -20.83 45.86 4.82
N ARG A 355 -20.28 45.12 5.80
CA ARG A 355 -20.72 45.13 7.19
C ARG A 355 -20.59 46.52 7.82
N ARG A 356 -19.43 47.17 7.69
CA ARG A 356 -19.21 48.55 8.17
C ARG A 356 -20.13 49.56 7.48
N GLN A 357 -20.32 49.44 6.17
CA GLN A 357 -21.25 50.30 5.44
C GLN A 357 -22.69 50.13 5.93
N PHE A 358 -23.09 48.90 6.26
CA PHE A 358 -24.41 48.62 6.81
C PHE A 358 -24.60 49.22 8.21
N GLU A 359 -23.60 49.10 9.08
CA GLU A 359 -23.59 49.74 10.41
C GLU A 359 -23.73 51.27 10.30
N GLU A 360 -22.98 51.90 9.38
CA GLU A 360 -23.08 53.33 9.09
C GLU A 360 -24.48 53.74 8.61
N ILE A 361 -25.05 53.00 7.65
CA ILE A 361 -26.39 53.29 7.09
C ILE A 361 -27.48 53.08 8.14
N THR A 362 -27.34 52.09 9.01
CA THR A 362 -28.34 51.75 10.02
C THR A 362 -28.13 52.52 11.33
N ALA A 363 -27.15 53.42 11.40
CA ALA A 363 -26.79 54.16 12.61
C ALA A 363 -26.61 53.24 13.83
N ASN A 364 -25.95 52.09 13.63
CA ASN A 364 -25.75 51.03 14.63
C ASN A 364 -27.05 50.44 15.20
N GLN A 365 -28.16 50.50 14.47
CA GLN A 365 -29.42 49.88 14.89
C GLN A 365 -29.34 48.34 14.87
N TYR A 366 -28.48 47.77 14.03
CA TYR A 366 -28.20 46.34 13.95
C TYR A 366 -26.70 46.11 14.16
N ASP A 367 -26.34 45.16 15.02
CA ASP A 367 -24.96 44.79 15.32
C ASP A 367 -24.48 43.74 14.29
N LEU A 368 -23.81 44.20 13.22
CA LEU A 368 -23.21 43.34 12.19
C LEU A 368 -21.69 43.39 12.32
N GLN A 369 -21.19 42.79 13.40
CA GLN A 369 -19.76 42.70 13.72
C GLN A 369 -18.92 42.30 12.50
N THR A 370 -17.77 42.96 12.37
CA THR A 370 -16.74 42.55 11.40
C THR A 370 -16.09 41.24 11.82
N THR A 371 -15.44 40.55 10.88
CA THR A 371 -14.65 39.33 11.16
C THR A 371 -13.60 39.59 12.25
N LEU A 372 -13.07 40.82 12.31
CA LEU A 372 -12.09 41.26 13.32
C LEU A 372 -12.67 41.36 14.74
N GLU A 373 -13.93 41.76 14.87
CA GLU A 373 -14.63 41.94 16.16
C GLU A 373 -15.24 40.64 16.65
N TYR A 374 -15.79 39.83 15.75
CA TYR A 374 -16.36 38.52 16.08
C TYR A 374 -15.29 37.52 16.55
N GLN A 375 -14.09 37.56 15.97
CA GLN A 375 -12.98 36.65 16.26
C GLN A 375 -11.81 37.35 16.97
N ASP A 376 -12.07 38.03 18.10
CA ASP A 376 -11.00 38.62 18.93
C ASP A 376 -10.25 37.54 19.74
N ASP A 377 -9.45 36.76 19.03
CA ASP A 377 -8.57 35.73 19.59
C ASP A 377 -7.56 36.30 20.62
N THR A 378 -7.26 37.60 20.57
CA THR A 378 -6.38 38.26 21.55
C THR A 378 -7.09 38.38 22.90
N ALA A 379 -8.35 38.80 22.91
CA ALA A 379 -9.17 38.82 24.13
C ALA A 379 -9.38 37.41 24.68
N ILE A 380 -9.66 36.42 23.82
CA ILE A 380 -9.80 35.02 24.23
C ILE A 380 -8.50 34.51 24.88
N PHE A 381 -7.35 34.76 24.26
CA PHE A 381 -6.06 34.37 24.81
C PHE A 381 -5.78 35.03 26.16
N TYR A 382 -6.02 36.34 26.27
CA TYR A 382 -5.89 37.07 27.54
C TYR A 382 -6.78 36.47 28.64
N GLN A 383 -8.03 36.16 28.33
CA GLN A 383 -8.94 35.51 29.28
C GLN A 383 -8.43 34.13 29.70
N CYS A 384 -7.87 33.35 28.77
CA CYS A 384 -7.28 32.04 29.08
C CYS A 384 -6.10 32.16 30.04
N LEU A 385 -5.21 33.14 29.84
CA LEU A 385 -4.10 33.42 30.75
C LEU A 385 -4.61 33.78 32.16
N ALA A 386 -5.70 34.54 32.24
CA ALA A 386 -6.31 34.96 33.51
C ALA A 386 -7.01 33.81 34.27
N LEU A 387 -7.15 32.62 33.68
CA LEU A 387 -7.71 31.44 34.37
C LEU A 387 -6.72 30.82 35.36
N ALA A 388 -5.41 31.05 35.17
CA ALA A 388 -4.37 30.40 35.96
C ALA A 388 -4.21 31.02 37.35
N ARG A 389 -4.20 30.19 38.39
CA ARG A 389 -3.92 30.63 39.76
C ARG A 389 -2.47 30.41 40.18
N GLN A 390 -1.79 29.42 39.61
CA GLN A 390 -0.40 29.08 39.96
C GLN A 390 0.55 29.14 38.77
N SER A 391 0.24 28.48 37.65
CA SER A 391 1.14 28.43 36.49
C SER A 391 0.45 28.41 35.14
N VAL A 392 1.11 28.98 34.13
CA VAL A 392 0.71 28.90 32.72
C VAL A 392 1.80 28.18 31.94
N THR A 393 1.42 27.18 31.14
CA THR A 393 2.30 26.54 30.15
C THR A 393 1.80 26.85 28.75
N LEU A 394 2.65 27.44 27.92
CA LEU A 394 2.37 27.76 26.54
C LEU A 394 3.17 26.82 25.64
N SER A 395 2.55 26.26 24.61
CA SER A 395 3.23 25.37 23.67
C SER A 395 2.99 25.73 22.21
N ARG A 396 3.95 25.36 21.36
CA ARG A 396 3.82 25.45 19.91
C ARG A 396 4.57 24.33 19.17
N PRO A 397 4.06 23.90 18.01
CA PRO A 397 4.85 23.16 17.03
C PRO A 397 5.80 24.13 16.28
N ILE A 398 6.99 23.66 15.91
CA ILE A 398 7.97 24.44 15.14
C ILE A 398 8.08 24.01 13.67
N LEU A 399 7.47 22.87 13.29
CA LEU A 399 7.39 22.40 11.91
C LEU A 399 5.93 22.14 11.53
N ASP A 400 5.60 22.41 10.27
CA ASP A 400 4.32 22.01 9.65
C ASP A 400 4.30 20.52 9.26
N GLN A 401 3.18 20.06 8.70
CA GLN A 401 3.00 18.67 8.25
C GLN A 401 3.97 18.27 7.11
N ASN A 402 4.57 19.24 6.43
CA ASN A 402 5.56 19.04 5.36
C ASN A 402 7.00 19.20 5.86
N ALA A 403 7.20 19.30 7.17
CA ALA A 403 8.49 19.56 7.82
C ALA A 403 9.13 20.92 7.48
N ASN A 404 8.34 21.91 7.03
CA ASN A 404 8.80 23.29 6.91
C ASN A 404 8.74 24.00 8.27
N PRO A 405 9.63 24.97 8.55
CA PRO A 405 9.53 25.80 9.74
C PRO A 405 8.17 26.51 9.84
N TRP A 406 7.48 26.31 10.96
CA TRP A 406 6.22 26.99 11.28
C TRP A 406 6.52 28.22 12.15
N PRO A 407 6.22 29.44 11.67
CA PRO A 407 6.46 30.63 12.47
C PRO A 407 5.66 30.66 13.79
N GLU A 408 6.21 31.34 14.79
CA GLU A 408 5.52 31.65 16.04
C GLU A 408 4.30 32.54 15.82
N SER A 409 3.27 32.30 16.64
CA SER A 409 2.17 33.22 16.79
C SER A 409 2.62 34.59 17.33
N ILE A 410 1.87 35.63 16.96
CA ILE A 410 2.01 36.96 17.57
C ILE A 410 1.80 36.93 19.10
N LEU A 411 0.97 36.00 19.60
CA LEU A 411 0.67 35.84 21.02
C LEU A 411 1.86 35.25 21.78
N TRP A 412 2.60 34.34 21.13
CA TRP A 412 3.84 33.79 21.66
C TRP A 412 4.90 34.88 21.84
N ARG A 413 5.15 35.67 20.78
CA ARG A 413 6.10 36.80 20.81
C ARG A 413 5.74 37.80 21.90
N ALA A 414 4.46 38.14 22.03
CA ALA A 414 4.00 39.08 23.05
C ALA A 414 4.31 38.61 24.48
N VAL A 415 4.21 37.31 24.75
CA VAL A 415 4.59 36.75 26.06
C VAL A 415 6.11 36.75 26.26
N GLU A 416 6.88 36.43 25.21
CA GLU A 416 8.35 36.49 25.29
C GLU A 416 8.88 37.90 25.54
N ASP A 417 8.25 38.91 24.95
CA ASP A 417 8.62 40.33 25.15
C ASP A 417 8.32 40.82 26.58
N LEU A 418 7.39 40.16 27.29
CA LEU A 418 6.94 40.57 28.63
C LEU A 418 7.68 39.87 29.78
N ILE A 419 8.33 38.73 29.53
CA ILE A 419 8.92 37.89 30.58
C ILE A 419 10.44 37.80 30.40
N GLU A 420 11.18 38.23 31.42
CA GLU A 420 12.62 38.04 31.49
C GLU A 420 12.94 36.57 31.82
N ASP A 421 13.62 35.88 30.89
CA ASP A 421 14.14 34.50 31.01
C ASP A 421 13.11 33.42 31.42
N PRO A 422 12.05 33.17 30.61
CA PRO A 422 11.06 32.14 30.91
C PRO A 422 11.66 30.72 30.83
N VAL A 423 11.17 29.81 31.67
CA VAL A 423 11.56 28.38 31.63
C VAL A 423 11.13 27.77 30.30
N ARG A 424 12.11 27.46 29.43
CA ARG A 424 11.86 26.93 28.08
C ARG A 424 12.32 25.49 27.91
N LEU A 425 11.42 24.64 27.43
CA LEU A 425 11.68 23.27 27.01
C LEU A 425 11.62 23.18 25.48
N ARG A 426 12.71 22.71 24.87
CA ARG A 426 12.82 22.52 23.41
C ARG A 426 13.03 21.05 23.08
N TYR A 427 12.08 20.46 22.36
CA TYR A 427 12.22 19.12 21.78
C TYR A 427 12.72 19.26 20.33
N ARG A 428 13.66 18.41 19.91
CA ARG A 428 14.18 18.41 18.54
C ARG A 428 13.84 17.12 17.81
N VAL A 429 13.79 17.20 16.48
CA VAL A 429 13.55 16.04 15.61
C VAL A 429 14.63 14.98 15.86
N ALA A 430 14.20 13.76 16.14
CA ALA A 430 15.05 12.59 16.36
C ALA A 430 16.09 12.74 17.49
N GLU A 431 15.96 13.75 18.35
CA GLU A 431 16.74 13.84 19.59
C GLU A 431 16.07 12.95 20.65
N PRO A 432 16.80 11.98 21.23
CA PRO A 432 16.27 11.15 22.29
C PRO A 432 15.93 12.00 23.51
N LEU A 433 14.85 11.65 24.20
CA LEU A 433 14.51 12.29 25.47
C LEU A 433 15.53 11.89 26.55
N PRO A 434 15.90 12.83 27.43
CA PRO A 434 16.64 12.46 28.63
C PRO A 434 15.76 11.61 29.55
N ILE A 435 16.38 10.68 30.27
CA ILE A 435 15.66 9.64 31.03
C ILE A 435 14.73 10.21 32.11
N ASN A 436 15.05 11.38 32.66
CA ASN A 436 14.25 12.08 33.67
C ASN A 436 12.99 12.74 33.09
N GLN A 437 12.87 12.84 31.77
CA GLN A 437 11.67 13.33 31.08
C GLN A 437 10.81 12.20 30.50
N ALA A 438 11.21 10.94 30.67
CA ALA A 438 10.47 9.80 30.17
C ALA A 438 9.15 9.64 30.93
N ALA A 439 8.02 9.73 30.22
CA ALA A 439 6.69 9.50 30.77
C ALA A 439 6.26 8.04 30.72
N THR A 440 6.92 7.20 29.92
CA THR A 440 6.58 5.77 29.80
C THR A 440 7.81 4.89 29.89
N ILE A 441 7.60 3.61 30.26
CA ILE A 441 8.67 2.61 30.28
C ILE A 441 9.32 2.42 28.89
N ARG A 442 8.56 2.63 27.81
CA ARG A 442 9.08 2.59 26.42
C ARG A 442 10.05 3.73 26.16
N GLU A 443 9.73 4.94 26.62
CA GLU A 443 10.62 6.09 26.51
C GLU A 443 11.92 5.91 27.30
N VAL A 444 11.83 5.29 28.50
CA VAL A 444 13.02 4.89 29.28
C VAL A 444 13.90 3.94 28.46
N GLY A 445 13.30 2.94 27.80
CA GLY A 445 14.00 2.03 26.90
C GLY A 445 14.70 2.75 25.73
N ILE A 446 14.03 3.68 25.06
CA ILE A 446 14.63 4.48 23.97
C ILE A 446 15.81 5.32 24.48
N ALA A 447 15.63 6.00 25.62
CA ALA A 447 16.68 6.82 26.22
C ALA A 447 17.92 5.99 26.58
N LEU A 448 17.74 4.79 27.15
CA LEU A 448 18.82 3.86 27.46
C LEU A 448 19.50 3.28 26.22
N ALA A 449 18.73 2.92 25.19
CA ALA A 449 19.27 2.41 23.93
C ALA A 449 20.16 3.46 23.25
N HIS A 450 19.73 4.73 23.31
CA HIS A 450 20.53 5.83 22.80
C HIS A 450 21.78 6.07 23.64
N ALA A 451 21.68 6.05 24.97
CA ALA A 451 22.84 6.19 25.86
C ALA A 451 23.89 5.08 25.66
N SER A 452 23.49 3.93 25.10
CA SER A 452 24.34 2.76 24.86
C SER A 452 24.90 2.67 23.42
N ARG A 453 24.69 3.70 22.57
CA ARG A 453 25.03 3.67 21.13
C ARG A 453 26.52 3.50 20.80
N ASP A 454 27.41 3.97 21.67
CA ASP A 454 28.87 3.93 21.42
C ASP A 454 29.53 2.58 21.78
N GLY A 455 28.74 1.52 21.98
CA GLY A 455 29.27 0.18 22.27
C GLY A 455 29.86 0.03 23.68
N GLY A 456 29.65 1.00 24.55
CA GLY A 456 29.93 0.91 25.99
C GLY A 456 28.74 0.33 26.77
N ALA A 457 29.02 -0.27 27.93
CA ALA A 457 27.99 -0.47 28.95
C ALA A 457 27.27 0.86 29.21
N ALA A 458 25.98 0.81 29.55
CA ALA A 458 25.28 1.99 30.04
C ALA A 458 26.16 2.65 31.11
N PRO A 459 26.36 3.99 31.09
CA PRO A 459 27.17 4.68 32.10
C PRO A 459 26.81 4.15 33.49
N ASP A 460 27.77 3.97 34.42
CA ASP A 460 27.51 3.35 35.74
C ASP A 460 26.26 3.91 36.46
N ARG A 461 25.94 5.19 36.21
CA ARG A 461 24.75 5.88 36.71
C ARG A 461 23.41 5.37 36.16
N LEU A 462 23.38 4.63 35.05
CA LEU A 462 22.19 4.10 34.40
C LEU A 462 22.10 2.56 34.51
N ALA A 463 23.13 1.90 35.04
CA ALA A 463 23.18 0.45 35.22
C ALA A 463 22.00 -0.07 36.07
N HIS A 464 21.69 0.63 37.17
CA HIS A 464 20.55 0.25 38.03
C HIS A 464 19.19 0.35 37.32
N ILE A 465 19.03 1.29 36.37
CA ILE A 465 17.79 1.43 35.60
C ILE A 465 17.72 0.36 34.52
N HIS A 466 18.85 0.03 33.91
CA HIS A 466 18.97 -1.08 32.96
C HIS A 466 18.64 -2.43 33.62
N ASP A 467 19.21 -2.71 34.80
CA ASP A 467 18.91 -3.91 35.60
C ASP A 467 17.44 -3.94 36.01
N TRP A 468 16.88 -2.81 36.45
CA TRP A 468 15.47 -2.70 36.79
C TRP A 468 14.57 -3.03 35.59
N LEU A 469 14.86 -2.51 34.39
CA LEU A 469 14.10 -2.84 33.17
C LEU A 469 14.17 -4.32 32.80
N LEU A 470 15.35 -4.95 32.94
CA LEU A 470 15.51 -6.38 32.69
C LEU A 470 14.72 -7.23 33.69
N SER A 471 14.61 -6.77 34.94
CA SER A 471 13.83 -7.44 35.98
C SER A 471 12.31 -7.21 35.89
N HIS A 472 11.86 -6.30 35.01
CA HIS A 472 10.44 -5.97 34.92
C HIS A 472 9.64 -7.11 34.26
N PRO A 473 8.57 -7.64 34.89
CA PRO A 473 7.87 -8.85 34.45
C PRO A 473 7.40 -8.80 33.00
N ASP A 474 6.84 -7.66 32.59
CA ASP A 474 6.21 -7.52 31.27
C ASP A 474 7.15 -6.93 30.21
N PHE A 475 8.16 -6.15 30.63
CA PHE A 475 8.99 -5.37 29.70
C PHE A 475 10.39 -5.95 29.48
N GLY A 476 10.93 -6.76 30.41
CA GLY A 476 12.29 -7.31 30.28
C GLY A 476 12.49 -8.16 29.02
N ALA A 477 11.48 -8.96 28.65
CA ALA A 477 11.48 -9.74 27.40
C ALA A 477 11.47 -8.84 26.15
N HIS A 478 10.66 -7.78 26.17
CA HIS A 478 10.61 -6.80 25.07
C HIS A 478 11.95 -6.07 24.92
N TRP A 479 12.54 -5.65 26.04
CA TRP A 479 13.84 -4.97 26.05
C TRP A 479 14.97 -5.85 25.51
N THR A 480 15.02 -7.13 25.89
CA THR A 480 15.97 -8.10 25.33
C THR A 480 15.83 -8.20 23.81
N SER A 481 14.59 -8.15 23.30
CA SER A 481 14.30 -8.17 21.87
C SER A 481 14.78 -6.90 21.17
N VAL A 482 14.62 -5.73 21.81
CA VAL A 482 15.16 -4.44 21.31
C VAL A 482 16.68 -4.47 21.24
N GLN A 483 17.37 -4.93 22.29
CA GLN A 483 18.82 -5.07 22.29
C GLN A 483 19.30 -6.04 21.20
N HIS A 484 18.58 -7.16 21.01
CA HIS A 484 18.86 -8.08 19.91
C HIS A 484 18.71 -7.38 18.55
N GLY A 485 17.61 -6.66 18.31
CA GLY A 485 17.38 -5.88 17.10
C GLY A 485 18.48 -4.84 16.84
N GLN A 486 18.91 -4.11 17.86
CA GLN A 486 20.02 -3.16 17.75
C GLN A 486 21.32 -3.85 17.30
N SER A 487 21.65 -5.01 17.89
CA SER A 487 22.84 -5.78 17.49
C SER A 487 22.79 -6.24 16.03
N ILE A 488 21.60 -6.59 15.54
CA ILE A 488 21.36 -6.96 14.14
C ILE A 488 21.62 -5.76 13.21
N GLU A 489 21.06 -4.60 13.54
CA GLU A 489 21.21 -3.39 12.72
C GLU A 489 22.66 -2.88 12.71
N LEU A 490 23.35 -2.93 13.85
CA LEU A 490 24.79 -2.62 13.90
C LEU A 490 25.61 -3.56 13.01
N ALA A 491 25.32 -4.87 13.04
CA ALA A 491 25.98 -5.85 12.18
C ALA A 491 25.71 -5.59 10.68
N ARG A 492 24.49 -5.17 10.31
CA ARG A 492 24.13 -4.80 8.94
C ARG A 492 24.84 -3.52 8.47
N LEU A 493 24.92 -2.52 9.35
CA LEU A 493 25.48 -1.20 9.04
C LEU A 493 27.02 -1.20 9.01
N ASP A 494 27.68 -2.06 9.78
CA ASP A 494 29.15 -2.12 9.80
C ASP A 494 29.68 -2.64 8.46
N ARG A 495 30.43 -1.79 7.73
CA ARG A 495 31.04 -2.12 6.44
C ARG A 495 32.24 -3.07 6.57
N ARG A 496 32.82 -3.19 7.77
CA ARG A 496 34.04 -3.98 8.01
C ARG A 496 33.74 -5.46 8.23
N GLN A 497 32.51 -5.80 8.61
CA GLN A 497 32.13 -7.19 8.81
C GLN A 497 31.76 -7.87 7.48
N PRO A 498 32.13 -9.15 7.29
CA PRO A 498 31.69 -9.91 6.12
C PRO A 498 30.16 -10.07 6.08
N HIS A 499 29.63 -10.52 4.96
CA HIS A 499 28.21 -10.89 4.89
C HIS A 499 27.95 -12.10 5.82
N GLY A 500 26.88 -12.02 6.59
CA GLY A 500 26.45 -13.06 7.53
C GLY A 500 24.94 -13.28 7.51
N ARG A 501 24.41 -13.89 8.58
CA ARG A 501 23.00 -14.29 8.71
C ARG A 501 21.97 -13.17 8.56
N TYR A 502 22.40 -11.92 8.73
CA TYR A 502 21.53 -10.75 8.66
C TYR A 502 21.64 -9.99 7.32
N THR A 503 22.54 -10.42 6.44
CA THR A 503 22.86 -9.75 5.17
C THR A 503 22.82 -10.72 3.98
N GLY A 504 22.00 -11.78 4.08
CA GLY A 504 21.70 -12.72 3.00
C GLY A 504 22.48 -14.03 2.98
N VAL A 505 23.22 -14.41 4.05
CA VAL A 505 23.92 -15.69 4.12
C VAL A 505 23.22 -16.66 5.07
N ILE A 506 22.77 -17.80 4.58
CA ILE A 506 22.21 -18.86 5.43
C ILE A 506 23.36 -19.51 6.20
N THR A 507 23.28 -19.47 7.54
CA THR A 507 24.32 -20.02 8.44
C THR A 507 23.91 -21.36 9.07
N ASP A 508 22.62 -21.68 9.08
CA ASP A 508 22.12 -22.95 9.58
C ASP A 508 22.49 -24.09 8.63
N GLN A 509 23.16 -25.12 9.16
CA GLN A 509 23.69 -26.23 8.36
C GLN A 509 22.58 -27.14 7.79
N ASN A 510 21.42 -27.23 8.44
CA ASN A 510 20.29 -28.00 7.91
C ASN A 510 19.68 -27.29 6.70
N LEU A 511 19.48 -25.97 6.81
CA LEU A 511 18.99 -25.14 5.71
C LEU A 511 19.97 -25.12 4.54
N GLN A 512 21.28 -25.00 4.79
CA GLN A 512 22.29 -25.09 3.73
C GLN A 512 22.22 -26.44 2.99
N ARG A 513 22.09 -27.57 3.70
CA ARG A 513 21.92 -28.89 3.07
C ARG A 513 20.64 -28.98 2.26
N GLN A 514 19.54 -28.39 2.74
CA GLN A 514 18.28 -28.33 2.01
C GLN A 514 18.40 -27.50 0.74
N VAL A 515 19.02 -26.31 0.81
CA VAL A 515 19.28 -25.45 -0.36
C VAL A 515 20.20 -26.15 -1.35
N ALA A 516 21.28 -26.80 -0.89
CA ALA A 516 22.17 -27.57 -1.74
C ALA A 516 21.46 -28.72 -2.48
N ARG A 517 20.48 -29.36 -1.82
CA ARG A 517 19.62 -30.38 -2.45
C ARG A 517 18.68 -29.76 -3.49
N ILE A 518 18.05 -28.63 -3.17
CA ILE A 518 17.15 -27.91 -4.09
C ILE A 518 17.90 -27.44 -5.33
N LEU A 519 19.11 -26.88 -5.16
CA LEU A 519 20.00 -26.41 -6.22
C LEU A 519 20.93 -27.52 -6.75
N GLY A 520 20.60 -28.78 -6.47
CA GLY A 520 21.41 -29.94 -6.81
C GLY A 520 21.51 -30.20 -8.32
N LYS A 521 22.28 -31.22 -8.70
CA LYS A 521 22.59 -31.56 -10.11
C LYS A 521 21.37 -31.92 -10.97
N GLN A 522 20.26 -32.32 -10.34
CA GLN A 522 19.03 -32.74 -11.02
C GLN A 522 18.01 -31.60 -11.20
N ARG A 523 18.30 -30.39 -10.69
CA ARG A 523 17.39 -29.25 -10.82
C ARG A 523 17.36 -28.79 -12.29
N PRO A 524 16.17 -28.73 -12.92
CA PRO A 524 16.02 -28.05 -14.19
C PRO A 524 15.97 -26.53 -13.98
N TRP A 525 16.77 -25.80 -14.76
CA TRP A 525 16.90 -24.34 -14.71
C TRP A 525 16.30 -23.68 -15.94
N SER A 526 15.73 -22.48 -15.82
CA SER A 526 15.36 -21.65 -16.97
C SER A 526 16.31 -20.48 -17.18
N ALA A 527 16.33 -19.89 -18.39
CA ALA A 527 17.07 -18.67 -18.67
C ALA A 527 16.73 -17.53 -17.68
N SER A 528 15.44 -17.34 -17.39
CA SER A 528 14.96 -16.34 -16.44
C SER A 528 15.49 -16.56 -15.03
N GLN A 529 15.59 -17.80 -14.57
CA GLN A 529 16.15 -18.13 -13.25
C GLN A 529 17.64 -17.81 -13.18
N PHE A 530 18.41 -18.08 -14.23
CA PHE A 530 19.82 -17.70 -14.29
C PHE A 530 19.98 -16.18 -14.29
N ASN A 531 19.17 -15.45 -15.07
CA ASN A 531 19.18 -13.99 -15.09
C ASN A 531 18.85 -13.40 -13.72
N ASP A 532 17.83 -13.90 -13.02
CA ASP A 532 17.49 -13.45 -11.65
C ASP A 532 18.67 -13.61 -10.69
N PHE A 533 19.38 -14.73 -10.79
CA PHE A 533 20.60 -14.98 -10.03
C PHE A 533 21.69 -13.97 -10.41
N GLY A 534 21.87 -13.74 -11.71
CA GLY A 534 22.79 -12.78 -12.33
C GLY A 534 22.58 -11.33 -11.89
N TYR A 535 21.33 -10.90 -11.76
CA TYR A 535 21.02 -9.55 -11.30
C TYR A 535 21.33 -9.37 -9.81
N CYS A 536 20.85 -10.28 -8.97
CA CYS A 536 21.07 -10.24 -7.52
C CYS A 536 20.76 -11.61 -6.90
N PRO A 537 21.69 -12.24 -6.15
CA PRO A 537 21.44 -13.50 -5.46
C PRO A 537 20.22 -13.46 -4.53
N PHE A 538 19.99 -12.34 -3.84
CA PHE A 538 18.80 -12.15 -2.99
C PHE A 538 17.49 -12.16 -3.78
N ARG A 539 17.47 -11.58 -5.00
CA ARG A 539 16.28 -11.62 -5.87
C ARG A 539 15.92 -13.05 -6.23
N PHE A 540 16.91 -13.85 -6.61
CA PHE A 540 16.71 -15.26 -6.87
C PHE A 540 16.18 -15.99 -5.62
N PHE A 541 16.76 -15.73 -4.45
CA PHE A 541 16.30 -16.32 -3.19
C PHE A 541 14.84 -15.98 -2.89
N ALA A 542 14.46 -14.70 -2.93
CA ALA A 542 13.11 -14.24 -2.66
C ALA A 542 12.09 -14.76 -3.68
N GLY A 543 12.35 -14.59 -4.97
CA GLY A 543 11.38 -14.94 -6.03
C GLY A 543 11.35 -16.43 -6.40
N ARG A 544 12.48 -17.16 -6.29
CA ARG A 544 12.56 -18.56 -6.77
C ARG A 544 12.64 -19.62 -5.69
N LEU A 545 13.19 -19.29 -4.51
CA LEU A 545 13.26 -20.22 -3.37
C LEU A 545 12.12 -19.99 -2.39
N LEU A 546 11.88 -18.74 -1.98
CA LEU A 546 10.75 -18.40 -1.10
C LEU A 546 9.42 -18.25 -1.86
N LYS A 547 9.47 -17.99 -3.18
CA LYS A 547 8.30 -17.77 -4.04
C LYS A 547 7.43 -16.61 -3.51
N LEU A 548 8.07 -15.53 -3.11
CA LEU A 548 7.37 -14.30 -2.74
C LEU A 548 6.88 -13.61 -4.01
N GLU A 549 5.61 -13.20 -4.00
CA GLU A 549 4.95 -12.47 -5.09
C GLU A 549 4.43 -11.14 -4.54
N ALA A 550 4.55 -10.09 -5.34
CA ALA A 550 3.94 -8.80 -5.00
C ALA A 550 2.42 -8.90 -5.24
N GLN A 551 1.62 -8.48 -4.26
CA GLN A 551 0.19 -8.30 -4.44
C GLN A 551 -0.04 -6.90 -4.97
N GLU A 552 -0.09 -6.76 -6.29
CA GLU A 552 -0.44 -5.51 -6.97
C GLU A 552 -1.95 -5.52 -7.25
N GLU A 553 -2.59 -4.36 -7.08
CA GLU A 553 -4.02 -4.22 -7.41
C GLU A 553 -4.20 -4.35 -8.93
N PRO A 554 -5.24 -5.07 -9.39
CA PRO A 554 -5.60 -5.13 -10.79
C PRO A 554 -5.79 -3.75 -11.41
N GLU A 555 -5.15 -3.51 -12.55
CA GLU A 555 -5.33 -2.31 -13.36
C GLU A 555 -5.89 -2.69 -14.74
N PRO A 556 -6.68 -1.81 -15.39
CA PRO A 556 -7.14 -2.07 -16.74
C PRO A 556 -5.97 -1.98 -17.73
N GLY A 557 -6.00 -2.80 -18.77
CA GLY A 557 -4.92 -2.97 -19.74
C GLY A 557 -4.16 -4.28 -19.54
N TYR A 558 -3.13 -4.50 -20.35
CA TYR A 558 -2.21 -5.64 -20.23
C TYR A 558 -0.89 -5.20 -19.59
N ASP A 559 -0.24 -6.12 -18.89
CA ASP A 559 1.14 -5.93 -18.44
C ASP A 559 2.16 -6.22 -19.58
N PRO A 560 3.44 -5.85 -19.42
CA PRO A 560 4.46 -6.10 -20.44
C PRO A 560 4.72 -7.58 -20.76
N ALA A 561 4.46 -8.50 -19.83
CA ALA A 561 4.66 -9.94 -20.01
C ALA A 561 3.50 -10.57 -20.81
N GLN A 562 2.27 -10.15 -20.55
CA GLN A 562 1.07 -10.50 -21.31
C GLN A 562 1.18 -10.01 -22.74
N LEU A 563 1.60 -8.76 -22.96
CA LEU A 563 1.88 -8.24 -24.30
C LEU A 563 2.93 -9.07 -25.03
N GLY A 564 4.03 -9.42 -24.35
CA GLY A 564 5.09 -10.24 -24.93
C GLY A 564 4.59 -11.61 -25.35
N SER A 565 3.79 -12.26 -24.50
CA SER A 565 3.20 -13.58 -24.76
C SER A 565 2.23 -13.54 -25.95
N LEU A 566 1.38 -12.51 -26.04
CA LEU A 566 0.48 -12.30 -27.18
C LEU A 566 1.25 -12.09 -28.50
N GLN A 567 2.29 -11.26 -28.47
CA GLN A 567 3.12 -11.01 -29.65
C GLN A 567 3.88 -12.26 -30.09
N HIS A 568 4.42 -13.03 -29.15
CA HIS A 568 5.06 -14.33 -29.42
C HIS A 568 4.09 -15.30 -30.07
N PHE A 569 2.89 -15.47 -29.50
CA PHE A 569 1.85 -16.35 -30.05
C PHE A 569 1.48 -16.00 -31.50
N ILE A 570 1.30 -14.71 -31.82
CA ILE A 570 0.98 -14.28 -33.19
C ILE A 570 2.15 -14.57 -34.14
N LEU A 571 3.38 -14.28 -33.73
CA LEU A 571 4.57 -14.51 -34.55
C LEU A 571 4.82 -16.01 -34.76
N GLU A 572 4.68 -16.82 -33.72
CA GLU A 572 4.81 -18.27 -33.77
C GLU A 572 3.85 -18.85 -34.82
N ASN A 573 2.54 -18.57 -34.70
CA ASN A 573 1.55 -19.06 -35.64
C ASN A 573 1.80 -18.59 -37.08
N THR A 574 2.26 -17.35 -37.23
CA THR A 574 2.62 -16.77 -38.53
C THR A 574 3.78 -17.55 -39.18
N TYR A 575 4.87 -17.74 -38.45
CA TYR A 575 6.05 -18.43 -38.99
C TYR A 575 5.83 -19.94 -39.13
N HIS A 576 4.99 -20.54 -38.30
CA HIS A 576 4.58 -21.93 -38.44
C HIS A 576 3.83 -22.14 -39.77
N GLU A 577 2.91 -21.25 -40.12
CA GLU A 577 2.21 -21.31 -41.41
C GLU A 577 3.15 -21.04 -42.61
N ILE A 578 4.13 -20.14 -42.46
CA ILE A 578 5.20 -19.92 -43.45
C ILE A 578 6.03 -21.20 -43.66
N GLN A 579 6.39 -21.90 -42.58
CA GLN A 579 7.13 -23.16 -42.62
C GLN A 579 6.31 -24.28 -43.29
N GLN A 580 5.03 -24.41 -42.95
CA GLN A 580 4.14 -25.42 -43.56
C GLN A 580 3.95 -25.22 -45.05
N ARG A 581 3.96 -23.96 -45.51
CA ARG A 581 3.87 -23.60 -46.94
C ARG A 581 5.22 -23.65 -47.67
N ASP A 582 6.30 -24.06 -46.98
CA ASP A 582 7.67 -24.13 -47.49
C ASP A 582 8.16 -22.81 -48.13
N LEU A 583 7.75 -21.68 -47.53
CA LEU A 583 8.09 -20.36 -48.04
C LEU A 583 9.48 -19.94 -47.54
N ALA A 584 10.38 -19.66 -48.49
CA ALA A 584 11.66 -19.03 -48.18
C ALA A 584 11.45 -17.61 -47.63
N ILE A 585 12.19 -17.24 -46.58
CA ILE A 585 12.26 -15.86 -46.09
C ILE A 585 13.14 -15.06 -47.06
N HIS A 586 12.48 -14.46 -48.04
CA HIS A 586 13.07 -13.73 -49.16
C HIS A 586 12.07 -12.65 -49.64
N PRO A 587 12.52 -11.50 -50.19
CA PRO A 587 11.63 -10.42 -50.63
C PRO A 587 10.45 -10.83 -51.51
N ASP A 588 10.64 -11.85 -52.36
CA ASP A 588 9.60 -12.35 -53.26
C ASP A 588 8.35 -12.88 -52.53
N ASN A 589 8.53 -13.36 -51.29
CA ASN A 589 7.45 -13.94 -50.47
C ASN A 589 6.88 -12.94 -49.45
N ALA A 590 7.37 -11.70 -49.40
CA ALA A 590 6.99 -10.71 -48.37
C ALA A 590 5.47 -10.44 -48.34
N THR A 591 4.82 -10.32 -49.50
CA THR A 591 3.38 -10.08 -49.60
C THR A 591 2.56 -11.23 -49.03
N GLN A 592 3.02 -12.48 -49.23
CA GLN A 592 2.35 -13.66 -48.69
C GLN A 592 2.59 -13.79 -47.18
N ALA A 593 3.79 -13.47 -46.70
CA ALA A 593 4.10 -13.48 -45.27
C ALA A 593 3.24 -12.47 -44.49
N LEU A 594 3.07 -11.26 -45.04
CA LEU A 594 2.22 -10.22 -44.45
C LEU A 594 0.73 -10.60 -44.44
N SER A 595 0.24 -11.31 -45.47
CA SER A 595 -1.16 -11.76 -45.48
C SER A 595 -1.42 -12.87 -44.45
N ILE A 596 -0.45 -13.78 -44.25
CA ILE A 596 -0.48 -14.79 -43.19
C ILE A 596 -0.52 -14.10 -41.82
N LEU A 597 0.42 -13.17 -41.55
CA LEU A 597 0.45 -12.44 -40.28
C LEU A 597 -0.88 -11.75 -40.00
N LYS A 598 -1.44 -11.06 -41.00
CA LYS A 598 -2.71 -10.37 -40.84
C LYS A 598 -3.83 -11.32 -40.43
N SER A 599 -3.93 -12.48 -41.07
CA SER A 599 -4.91 -13.51 -40.71
C SER A 599 -4.75 -13.98 -39.26
N GLN A 600 -3.51 -14.26 -38.83
CA GLN A 600 -3.22 -14.72 -37.47
C GLN A 600 -3.52 -13.64 -36.42
N ALA A 601 -3.14 -12.39 -36.68
CA ALA A 601 -3.43 -11.25 -35.81
C ALA A 601 -4.93 -10.98 -35.69
N ASP A 602 -5.69 -11.07 -36.78
CA ASP A 602 -7.15 -10.86 -36.81
C ASP A 602 -7.91 -11.92 -36.00
N GLN A 603 -7.35 -13.12 -35.83
CA GLN A 603 -7.90 -14.17 -34.98
C GLN A 603 -7.51 -14.02 -33.50
N ALA A 604 -6.26 -13.67 -33.21
CA ALA A 604 -5.73 -13.66 -31.84
C ALA A 604 -6.08 -12.38 -31.05
N LEU A 605 -6.04 -11.21 -31.68
CA LEU A 605 -6.22 -9.92 -30.98
C LEU A 605 -7.59 -9.75 -30.32
N PRO A 606 -8.73 -10.16 -30.91
CA PRO A 606 -10.04 -10.01 -30.28
C PRO A 606 -10.20 -10.85 -29.00
N THR A 607 -9.60 -12.04 -28.94
CA THR A 607 -9.72 -12.98 -27.81
C THR A 607 -8.59 -12.85 -26.78
N ALA A 608 -7.59 -12.00 -27.04
CA ALA A 608 -6.42 -11.85 -26.19
C ALA A 608 -6.71 -11.50 -24.71
N PRO A 609 -7.66 -10.61 -24.36
CA PRO A 609 -7.97 -10.32 -22.96
C PRO A 609 -8.30 -11.59 -22.16
N TYR A 610 -9.09 -12.48 -22.75
CA TYR A 610 -9.43 -13.77 -22.16
C TYR A 610 -8.25 -14.75 -22.18
N ALA A 611 -7.62 -14.94 -23.34
CA ALA A 611 -6.54 -15.93 -23.52
C ALA A 611 -5.28 -15.62 -22.69
N PHE A 612 -4.97 -14.35 -22.44
CA PHE A 612 -3.77 -13.91 -21.70
C PHE A 612 -4.09 -13.33 -20.31
N GLY A 613 -5.36 -13.31 -19.91
CA GLY A 613 -5.79 -12.98 -18.54
C GLY A 613 -5.61 -11.51 -18.16
N PHE A 614 -5.99 -10.58 -19.04
CA PHE A 614 -5.97 -9.14 -18.76
C PHE A 614 -7.30 -8.49 -19.12
N ARG A 615 -7.56 -7.32 -18.55
CA ARG A 615 -8.81 -6.61 -18.82
C ARG A 615 -8.61 -5.56 -19.90
N ALA A 616 -9.34 -5.67 -21.01
CA ALA A 616 -9.33 -4.65 -22.04
C ALA A 616 -9.82 -3.30 -21.50
N ASP A 617 -9.06 -2.25 -21.74
CA ASP A 617 -9.46 -0.88 -21.43
C ASP A 617 -10.20 -0.23 -22.63
N LEU A 618 -10.57 1.05 -22.49
CA LEU A 618 -11.22 1.80 -23.58
C LEU A 618 -10.31 2.00 -24.82
N TRP A 619 -9.00 1.84 -24.67
CA TRP A 619 -8.00 2.02 -25.71
C TRP A 619 -7.67 0.73 -26.46
N TRP A 620 -8.13 -0.43 -25.97
CA TRP A 620 -7.78 -1.74 -26.51
C TRP A 620 -7.94 -1.85 -28.04
N ARG A 621 -8.99 -1.27 -28.63
CA ARG A 621 -9.15 -1.25 -30.11
C ARG A 621 -8.00 -0.55 -30.83
N GLN A 622 -7.49 0.55 -30.27
CA GLN A 622 -6.34 1.26 -30.80
C GLN A 622 -5.04 0.49 -30.54
N GLU A 623 -4.91 -0.13 -29.36
CA GLU A 623 -3.76 -0.96 -29.03
C GLU A 623 -3.63 -2.18 -29.94
N GLN A 624 -4.75 -2.84 -30.27
CA GLN A 624 -4.79 -3.91 -31.28
C GLN A 624 -4.23 -3.45 -32.63
N ALA A 625 -4.63 -2.26 -33.10
CA ALA A 625 -4.13 -1.69 -34.35
C ALA A 625 -2.62 -1.39 -34.27
N GLU A 626 -2.14 -0.89 -33.13
CA GLU A 626 -0.72 -0.61 -32.91
C GLU A 626 0.12 -1.90 -32.86
N ILE A 627 -0.36 -2.94 -32.16
CA ILE A 627 0.29 -4.26 -32.13
C ILE A 627 0.37 -4.83 -33.54
N ARG A 628 -0.75 -4.82 -34.30
CA ARG A 628 -0.78 -5.31 -35.68
C ARG A 628 0.26 -4.57 -36.54
N GLN A 629 0.25 -3.24 -36.52
CA GLN A 629 1.17 -2.42 -37.32
C GLN A 629 2.64 -2.72 -37.00
N ARG A 630 2.99 -2.89 -35.71
CA ARG A 630 4.35 -3.22 -35.28
C ARG A 630 4.79 -4.59 -35.77
N LEU A 631 3.93 -5.61 -35.68
CA LEU A 631 4.22 -6.95 -36.17
C LEU A 631 4.36 -6.97 -37.69
N GLU A 632 3.52 -6.21 -38.41
CA GLU A 632 3.61 -6.06 -39.87
C GLU A 632 4.94 -5.43 -40.28
N GLN A 633 5.41 -4.40 -39.57
CA GLN A 633 6.74 -3.81 -39.80
C GLN A 633 7.87 -4.81 -39.54
N LEU A 634 7.77 -5.63 -38.49
CA LEU A 634 8.76 -6.64 -38.16
C LEU A 634 8.85 -7.72 -39.25
N VAL A 635 7.71 -8.30 -39.66
CA VAL A 635 7.67 -9.31 -40.72
C VAL A 635 8.11 -8.71 -42.06
N ALA A 636 7.72 -7.47 -42.38
CA ALA A 636 8.20 -6.80 -43.58
C ALA A 636 9.72 -6.66 -43.61
N LEU A 637 10.35 -6.29 -42.48
CA LEU A 637 11.81 -6.17 -42.37
C LEU A 637 12.51 -7.53 -42.44
N ASP A 638 11.90 -8.60 -41.92
CA ASP A 638 12.43 -9.98 -41.99
C ASP A 638 12.60 -10.44 -43.44
N PHE A 639 11.60 -10.15 -44.26
CA PHE A 639 11.57 -10.51 -45.68
C PHE A 639 12.24 -9.45 -46.56
N SER A 640 12.67 -8.29 -46.04
CA SER A 640 13.26 -7.22 -46.85
C SER A 640 14.73 -7.46 -47.19
N ALA A 641 15.14 -7.00 -48.38
CA ALA A 641 16.56 -6.85 -48.76
C ALA A 641 17.13 -5.47 -48.37
N GLU A 642 16.41 -4.70 -47.55
CA GLU A 642 16.79 -3.34 -47.19
C GLU A 642 17.97 -3.32 -46.22
N LYS A 643 18.75 -2.23 -46.26
CA LYS A 643 19.93 -2.01 -45.40
C LYS A 643 19.60 -1.81 -43.92
N ASN A 644 18.34 -1.50 -43.60
CA ASN A 644 17.84 -1.34 -42.22
C ASN A 644 17.36 -2.66 -41.60
N SER A 645 17.31 -3.75 -42.37
CA SER A 645 16.97 -5.07 -41.85
C SER A 645 18.09 -5.55 -40.91
N PRO A 646 17.74 -6.07 -39.72
CA PRO A 646 18.72 -6.57 -38.75
C PRO A 646 19.51 -7.78 -39.26
N PHE A 647 19.10 -8.40 -40.37
CA PHE A 647 19.82 -9.50 -41.03
C PHE A 647 20.80 -9.04 -42.11
N ASN A 648 20.71 -7.79 -42.56
CA ASN A 648 21.51 -7.28 -43.69
C ASN A 648 22.59 -6.29 -43.23
N ARG A 649 22.29 -5.37 -42.30
CA ARG A 649 23.28 -4.44 -41.69
C ARG A 649 22.68 -3.71 -40.48
N ASN A 650 23.49 -3.38 -39.47
CA ASN A 650 23.08 -2.41 -38.44
C ASN A 650 23.49 -0.98 -38.79
N PRO A 651 22.55 -0.02 -38.80
CA PRO A 651 22.87 1.39 -38.95
C PRO A 651 23.69 1.99 -37.79
N TYR A 652 23.75 1.33 -36.63
CA TYR A 652 24.15 1.90 -35.33
C TYR A 652 25.39 1.26 -34.68
N SER A 653 26.05 0.27 -35.31
CA SER A 653 27.28 -0.36 -34.80
C SER A 653 28.39 -0.39 -35.85
N ARG A 654 29.65 -0.24 -35.41
CA ARG A 654 30.86 -0.26 -36.26
C ARG A 654 31.52 -1.64 -36.35
N LYS A 655 31.10 -2.65 -35.58
CA LYS A 655 31.61 -4.03 -35.65
C LYS A 655 30.91 -4.82 -36.80
N PRO A 656 31.59 -5.78 -37.47
CA PRO A 656 30.96 -6.71 -38.41
C PRO A 656 29.84 -7.51 -37.74
N TYR A 657 28.83 -7.88 -38.51
CA TYR A 657 27.61 -8.54 -38.04
C TYR A 657 27.76 -10.05 -38.24
N PRO A 658 27.75 -10.89 -37.17
CA PRO A 658 27.84 -12.33 -37.34
C PRO A 658 26.73 -12.87 -38.25
N VAL A 659 25.51 -12.32 -38.14
CA VAL A 659 24.37 -12.76 -38.94
C VAL A 659 24.44 -12.25 -40.39
N SER A 660 24.91 -11.03 -40.66
CA SER A 660 25.00 -10.55 -42.04
C SER A 660 26.05 -11.28 -42.86
N ASP A 661 27.13 -11.69 -42.19
CA ASP A 661 28.19 -12.51 -42.78
C ASP A 661 27.73 -13.96 -43.03
N ILE A 662 26.57 -14.36 -42.52
CA ILE A 662 25.95 -15.66 -42.81
C ILE A 662 24.92 -15.50 -43.93
N THR A 663 24.03 -14.52 -43.81
CA THR A 663 22.88 -14.38 -44.72
C THR A 663 23.29 -13.97 -46.12
N HIS A 664 24.16 -12.96 -46.31
CA HIS A 664 24.61 -12.47 -47.62
C HIS A 664 23.49 -12.27 -48.68
N GLY A 665 22.24 -12.01 -48.26
CA GLY A 665 21.08 -11.95 -49.15
C GLY A 665 20.60 -13.29 -49.72
N GLN A 666 21.10 -14.42 -49.21
CA GLN A 666 20.59 -15.76 -49.50
C GLN A 666 19.22 -15.98 -48.85
N PRO A 667 18.34 -16.80 -49.46
CA PRO A 667 17.07 -17.18 -48.85
C PRO A 667 17.32 -17.93 -47.54
N ARG A 668 16.56 -17.57 -46.50
CA ARG A 668 16.56 -18.28 -45.21
C ARG A 668 15.36 -19.20 -45.12
N TYR A 669 15.53 -20.34 -44.47
CA TYR A 669 14.46 -21.31 -44.24
C TYR A 669 14.31 -21.57 -42.75
N ILE A 670 13.08 -21.73 -42.28
CA ILE A 670 12.83 -22.02 -40.87
C ILE A 670 13.22 -23.47 -40.61
N TYR A 671 14.23 -23.67 -39.76
CA TYR A 671 14.67 -24.99 -39.33
C TYR A 671 13.80 -25.53 -38.19
N ALA A 672 13.50 -24.69 -37.20
CA ALA A 672 12.64 -25.03 -36.08
C ALA A 672 11.99 -23.78 -35.48
N LEU A 673 10.78 -23.94 -34.94
CA LEU A 673 10.03 -22.94 -34.17
C LEU A 673 9.73 -23.52 -32.79
N GLU A 674 9.72 -22.65 -31.79
CA GLU A 674 9.52 -23.01 -30.37
C GLU A 674 10.31 -24.26 -29.97
N ALA A 675 11.58 -24.33 -30.41
CA ALA A 675 12.37 -25.54 -30.32
C ALA A 675 12.59 -25.88 -28.83
N PRO A 676 11.96 -26.95 -28.31
CA PRO A 676 11.95 -27.23 -26.90
C PRO A 676 13.25 -27.92 -26.47
N PHE A 677 13.64 -27.73 -25.21
CA PHE A 677 14.69 -28.51 -24.55
C PHE A 677 14.24 -28.87 -23.13
N ASP A 678 13.08 -29.52 -23.02
CA ASP A 678 12.28 -29.65 -21.81
C ASP A 678 12.27 -31.06 -21.17
N ARG A 679 13.08 -31.98 -21.70
CA ARG A 679 13.15 -33.43 -21.44
C ARG A 679 12.05 -34.28 -22.06
N LYS A 680 10.85 -33.75 -22.33
CA LYS A 680 9.75 -34.51 -22.94
C LYS A 680 10.01 -34.74 -24.42
N THR A 681 10.42 -33.67 -25.09
CA THR A 681 10.60 -33.60 -26.54
C THR A 681 12.08 -33.74 -26.92
N GLU A 682 12.93 -32.97 -26.24
CA GLU A 682 14.38 -32.99 -26.37
C GLU A 682 15.02 -33.05 -24.97
N PRO A 683 16.14 -33.76 -24.79
CA PRO A 683 16.92 -33.71 -23.55
C PRO A 683 17.27 -32.28 -23.13
N TYR A 684 17.32 -32.04 -21.82
CA TYR A 684 17.78 -30.77 -21.25
C TYR A 684 19.11 -30.33 -21.86
N ALA A 685 19.26 -29.02 -22.05
CA ALA A 685 20.53 -28.42 -22.39
C ALA A 685 21.48 -28.57 -21.18
N VAL A 686 22.69 -29.08 -21.41
CA VAL A 686 23.64 -29.35 -20.33
C VAL A 686 24.77 -28.33 -20.38
N LEU A 687 24.89 -27.51 -19.35
CA LEU A 687 26.01 -26.58 -19.13
C LEU A 687 27.03 -27.25 -18.22
N GLN A 688 28.25 -27.47 -18.72
CA GLN A 688 29.34 -28.14 -17.99
C GLN A 688 30.23 -27.13 -17.27
N GLY A 689 30.64 -27.40 -16.03
CA GLY A 689 31.54 -26.50 -15.31
C GLY A 689 31.75 -26.87 -13.83
N ALA A 690 32.30 -25.93 -13.06
CA ALA A 690 32.74 -26.17 -11.68
C ALA A 690 31.62 -26.63 -10.72
N ALA A 691 30.37 -26.23 -10.97
CA ALA A 691 29.22 -26.68 -10.19
C ALA A 691 28.77 -28.12 -10.55
N GLY A 692 29.47 -28.82 -11.45
CA GLY A 692 28.94 -29.99 -12.16
C GLY A 692 27.91 -29.59 -13.22
N PRO A 693 27.26 -30.57 -13.89
CA PRO A 693 26.32 -30.28 -14.96
C PRO A 693 25.11 -29.52 -14.43
N LEU A 694 24.78 -28.39 -15.05
CA LEU A 694 23.52 -27.67 -14.85
C LEU A 694 22.56 -28.05 -15.98
N LEU A 695 21.42 -28.62 -15.62
CA LEU A 695 20.38 -29.01 -16.57
C LEU A 695 19.47 -27.81 -16.80
N ALA A 696 19.37 -27.35 -18.04
CA ALA A 696 18.53 -26.23 -18.40
C ALA A 696 17.37 -26.66 -19.30
N ARG A 697 16.24 -25.97 -19.13
CA ARG A 697 15.00 -26.15 -19.87
C ARG A 697 14.48 -24.83 -20.40
N GLY A 698 13.74 -24.90 -21.49
CA GLY A 698 13.14 -23.74 -22.14
C GLY A 698 12.74 -24.07 -23.57
N PHE A 699 12.46 -23.00 -24.31
CA PHE A 699 12.07 -22.99 -25.71
C PHE A 699 12.89 -21.93 -26.42
N ILE A 700 13.31 -22.24 -27.64
CA ILE A 700 13.98 -21.28 -28.53
C ILE A 700 12.94 -20.81 -29.54
N ASP A 701 12.60 -19.52 -29.53
CA ASP A 701 11.50 -18.97 -30.34
C ASP A 701 11.62 -19.38 -31.81
N ARG A 702 12.79 -19.17 -32.43
CA ARG A 702 13.02 -19.51 -33.85
C ARG A 702 14.47 -19.84 -34.17
N ILE A 703 14.66 -20.83 -35.05
CA ILE A 703 15.96 -21.19 -35.64
C ILE A 703 15.84 -21.14 -37.17
N ASP A 704 16.64 -20.30 -37.80
CA ASP A 704 16.73 -20.17 -39.26
C ASP A 704 17.95 -20.90 -39.81
N ARG A 705 17.83 -21.42 -41.03
CA ARG A 705 18.91 -22.07 -41.80
C ARG A 705 19.28 -21.27 -43.04
N VAL A 706 20.58 -21.11 -43.25
CA VAL A 706 21.20 -20.56 -44.46
C VAL A 706 22.37 -21.46 -44.87
N GLY A 707 22.21 -22.22 -45.96
CA GLY A 707 23.18 -23.25 -46.32
C GLY A 707 23.35 -24.26 -45.19
N ASP A 708 24.57 -24.38 -44.65
CA ASP A 708 24.90 -25.28 -43.54
C ASP A 708 24.98 -24.56 -42.18
N GLN A 709 24.63 -23.28 -42.14
CA GLN A 709 24.67 -22.45 -40.93
C GLN A 709 23.28 -22.19 -40.38
N LEU A 710 23.18 -22.16 -39.05
CA LEU A 710 21.94 -21.91 -38.30
C LEU A 710 22.05 -20.63 -37.48
N ILE A 711 20.95 -19.88 -37.42
CA ILE A 711 20.82 -18.63 -36.67
C ILE A 711 19.70 -18.79 -35.65
N VAL A 712 20.00 -18.56 -34.38
CA VAL A 712 19.02 -18.56 -33.29
C VAL A 712 18.43 -17.17 -33.12
N ILE A 713 17.11 -17.05 -33.06
CA ILE A 713 16.37 -15.79 -32.95
C ILE A 713 15.46 -15.85 -31.73
N ASP A 714 15.55 -14.83 -30.88
CA ASP A 714 14.66 -14.61 -29.73
C ASP A 714 14.02 -13.21 -29.84
N TYR A 715 12.70 -13.16 -29.72
CA TYR A 715 11.94 -11.92 -29.86
C TYR A 715 11.77 -11.22 -28.49
N LYS A 716 12.02 -9.92 -28.45
CA LYS A 716 11.83 -9.08 -27.25
C LYS A 716 10.80 -7.99 -27.49
N SER A 717 9.75 -7.96 -26.68
CA SER A 717 8.71 -6.91 -26.71
C SER A 717 9.26 -5.53 -26.32
N GLY A 718 10.33 -5.47 -25.53
CA GLY A 718 11.01 -4.24 -25.12
C GLY A 718 11.86 -3.58 -26.24
N SER A 719 12.11 -2.28 -26.10
CA SER A 719 13.01 -1.51 -26.98
C SER A 719 14.47 -1.53 -26.54
N GLN A 720 14.72 -1.92 -25.27
CA GLN A 720 16.05 -2.15 -24.72
C GLN A 720 16.37 -3.64 -24.82
N LEU A 721 17.38 -3.95 -25.62
CA LEU A 721 17.91 -5.31 -25.74
C LEU A 721 19.07 -5.49 -24.77
N PRO A 722 19.35 -6.73 -24.32
CA PRO A 722 20.53 -7.02 -23.52
C PRO A 722 21.79 -6.54 -24.26
N SER A 723 22.63 -5.73 -23.62
CA SER A 723 23.87 -5.26 -24.23
C SER A 723 24.99 -6.32 -24.12
N GLU A 724 26.05 -6.21 -24.95
CA GLU A 724 27.27 -7.03 -24.80
C GLU A 724 27.78 -6.99 -23.35
N ARG A 725 27.76 -5.80 -22.73
CA ARG A 725 28.14 -5.61 -21.33
C ARG A 725 27.23 -6.35 -20.34
N ASP A 726 25.93 -6.46 -20.60
CA ASP A 726 25.03 -7.24 -19.73
C ASP A 726 25.34 -8.73 -19.77
N ILE A 727 25.81 -9.22 -20.92
CA ILE A 727 26.26 -10.60 -21.07
C ILE A 727 27.61 -10.77 -20.34
N GLU A 728 28.59 -9.90 -20.61
CA GLU A 728 29.91 -9.88 -19.94
C GLU A 728 29.82 -9.85 -18.42
N GLU A 729 28.94 -9.00 -17.88
CA GLU A 729 28.74 -8.82 -16.44
C GLU A 729 27.90 -9.98 -15.83
N GLY A 730 27.42 -10.93 -16.63
CA GLY A 730 26.65 -12.10 -16.16
C GLY A 730 25.24 -11.72 -15.70
N ARG A 731 24.62 -10.72 -16.35
CA ARG A 731 23.23 -10.31 -16.10
C ARG A 731 22.25 -10.93 -17.08
N ASN A 732 22.72 -11.38 -18.24
CA ASN A 732 21.91 -12.11 -19.21
C ASN A 732 22.62 -13.39 -19.69
N PHE A 733 22.06 -14.55 -19.32
CA PHE A 733 22.51 -15.89 -19.70
C PHE A 733 21.64 -16.53 -20.79
N GLN A 734 20.59 -15.84 -21.23
CA GLN A 734 19.56 -16.43 -22.09
C GLN A 734 20.12 -16.84 -23.46
N MET A 735 20.83 -15.95 -24.14
CA MET A 735 21.38 -16.26 -25.47
C MET A 735 22.48 -17.33 -25.40
N MET A 736 23.35 -17.29 -24.39
CA MET A 736 24.34 -18.34 -24.14
C MET A 736 23.66 -19.71 -24.01
N LEU A 737 22.60 -19.79 -23.19
CA LEU A 737 21.84 -21.01 -23.01
C LEU A 737 21.21 -21.48 -24.33
N TYR A 738 20.60 -20.58 -25.09
CA TYR A 738 19.92 -20.92 -26.35
C TYR A 738 20.90 -21.41 -27.41
N LEU A 739 22.09 -20.79 -27.52
CA LEU A 739 23.14 -21.23 -28.43
C LEU A 739 23.65 -22.63 -28.05
N VAL A 740 23.93 -22.88 -26.77
CA VAL A 740 24.36 -24.21 -26.29
C VAL A 740 23.26 -25.26 -26.52
N ALA A 741 22.00 -24.92 -26.24
CA ALA A 741 20.87 -25.79 -26.48
C ALA A 741 20.72 -26.13 -27.97
N ALA A 742 20.76 -25.12 -28.85
CA ALA A 742 20.68 -25.30 -30.30
C ALA A 742 21.82 -26.18 -30.81
N GLN A 743 23.07 -25.95 -30.39
CA GLN A 743 24.22 -26.79 -30.78
C GLN A 743 24.03 -28.24 -30.37
N GLN A 744 23.52 -28.49 -29.16
CA GLN A 744 23.26 -29.85 -28.67
C GLN A 744 22.11 -30.55 -29.40
N ILE A 745 21.05 -29.82 -29.78
CA ILE A 745 19.94 -30.35 -30.58
C ILE A 745 20.43 -30.68 -31.99
N VAL A 746 21.13 -29.75 -32.63
CA VAL A 746 21.60 -29.87 -34.01
C VAL A 746 22.61 -31.01 -34.15
N ALA A 747 23.59 -31.10 -33.24
CA ALA A 747 24.59 -32.18 -33.25
C ALA A 747 23.99 -33.59 -33.16
N ARG A 748 22.76 -33.74 -32.64
CA ARG A 748 22.03 -35.02 -32.60
C ARG A 748 21.24 -35.29 -33.89
N ARG A 749 20.70 -34.24 -34.51
CA ARG A 749 19.79 -34.34 -35.67
C ARG A 749 20.54 -34.36 -36.99
N ASP A 750 21.48 -33.43 -37.18
CA ASP A 750 22.28 -33.29 -38.40
C ASP A 750 23.68 -32.74 -38.08
N PRO A 751 24.73 -33.60 -38.09
CA PRO A 751 26.09 -33.19 -37.75
C PRO A 751 26.75 -32.28 -38.81
N ASN A 752 26.15 -32.10 -39.99
CA ASN A 752 26.68 -31.20 -41.01
C ASN A 752 26.26 -29.74 -40.78
N LEU A 753 25.25 -29.50 -39.95
CA LEU A 753 24.76 -28.15 -39.63
C LEU A 753 25.51 -27.56 -38.44
N GLN A 754 25.81 -26.27 -38.52
CA GLN A 754 26.52 -25.53 -37.47
C GLN A 754 25.71 -24.32 -37.01
N VAL A 755 25.51 -24.19 -35.70
CA VAL A 755 24.95 -22.96 -35.11
C VAL A 755 26.02 -21.88 -35.13
N ALA A 756 25.78 -20.83 -35.91
CA ALA A 756 26.78 -19.81 -36.19
C ALA A 756 26.56 -18.52 -35.39
N ALA A 757 25.31 -18.13 -35.16
CA ALA A 757 25.00 -16.90 -34.42
C ALA A 757 23.67 -16.97 -33.68
N GLY A 758 23.52 -16.11 -32.68
CA GLY A 758 22.28 -15.89 -31.94
C GLY A 758 21.92 -14.42 -31.91
N MET A 759 20.62 -14.09 -31.95
CA MET A 759 20.17 -12.70 -31.95
C MET A 759 18.92 -12.46 -31.10
N PHE A 760 18.97 -11.39 -30.33
CA PHE A 760 17.80 -10.77 -29.75
C PHE A 760 17.24 -9.75 -30.73
N TRP A 761 15.94 -9.82 -31.03
CA TRP A 761 15.27 -8.93 -31.96
C TRP A 761 14.12 -8.18 -31.29
N SER A 762 14.15 -6.84 -31.34
CA SER A 762 13.11 -6.00 -30.74
C SER A 762 11.85 -5.95 -31.61
N ILE A 763 10.69 -6.27 -31.02
CA ILE A 763 9.38 -6.08 -31.65
C ILE A 763 8.99 -4.60 -31.65
N ARG A 764 9.30 -3.87 -30.58
CA ARG A 764 8.96 -2.44 -30.44
C ARG A 764 9.78 -1.52 -31.35
N LYS A 765 11.02 -1.91 -31.66
CA LYS A 765 11.88 -1.24 -32.64
C LYS A 765 12.44 -2.28 -33.61
N PRO A 766 11.66 -2.70 -34.62
CA PRO A 766 12.01 -3.78 -35.55
C PRO A 766 13.37 -3.63 -36.25
N GLU A 767 13.91 -2.41 -36.35
CA GLU A 767 15.25 -2.15 -36.90
C GLU A 767 16.41 -2.48 -35.94
N LYS A 768 16.13 -2.80 -34.67
CA LYS A 768 17.14 -3.05 -33.63
C LYS A 768 17.29 -4.53 -33.28
N SER A 769 18.53 -5.00 -33.31
CA SER A 769 18.92 -6.32 -32.81
C SER A 769 20.24 -6.27 -32.04
N THR A 770 20.44 -7.23 -31.13
CA THR A 770 21.75 -7.54 -30.53
C THR A 770 22.13 -8.95 -30.93
N GLN A 771 23.36 -9.13 -31.43
CA GLN A 771 23.82 -10.40 -31.98
C GLN A 771 25.05 -10.89 -31.24
N ILE A 772 25.20 -12.20 -31.15
CA ILE A 772 26.33 -12.87 -30.51
C ILE A 772 26.80 -13.99 -31.44
N ASP A 773 28.11 -14.05 -31.67
CA ASP A 773 28.74 -15.18 -32.36
C ASP A 773 28.74 -16.41 -31.46
N ALA A 774 28.32 -17.55 -31.99
CA ALA A 774 28.25 -18.81 -31.23
C ALA A 774 29.62 -19.30 -30.74
N ASN A 775 30.71 -18.81 -31.33
CA ASN A 775 32.09 -19.14 -30.98
C ASN A 775 32.80 -18.04 -30.17
N ASP A 776 32.08 -17.00 -29.73
CA ASP A 776 32.68 -15.93 -28.93
C ASP A 776 33.21 -16.47 -27.58
N PRO A 777 34.52 -16.29 -27.25
CA PRO A 777 35.10 -16.74 -25.99
C PRO A 777 34.37 -16.24 -24.74
N ILE A 778 33.67 -15.11 -24.84
CA ILE A 778 32.86 -14.51 -23.77
C ILE A 778 31.84 -15.49 -23.19
N LEU A 779 31.28 -16.39 -24.02
CA LEU A 779 30.26 -17.34 -23.61
C LEU A 779 30.80 -18.32 -22.56
N GLY A 780 32.07 -18.72 -22.70
CA GLY A 780 32.77 -19.57 -21.74
C GLY A 780 32.99 -18.89 -20.39
N GLU A 781 33.35 -17.60 -20.39
CA GLU A 781 33.53 -16.80 -19.17
C GLU A 781 32.20 -16.60 -18.42
N VAL A 782 31.14 -16.29 -19.16
CA VAL A 782 29.79 -16.12 -18.63
C VAL A 782 29.26 -17.43 -18.03
N GLN A 783 29.50 -18.56 -18.70
CA GLN A 783 29.17 -19.88 -18.17
C GLN A 783 29.96 -20.18 -16.88
N ALA A 784 31.27 -19.90 -16.84
CA ALA A 784 32.07 -20.11 -15.63
C ALA A 784 31.54 -19.31 -14.44
N ARG A 785 31.20 -18.03 -14.65
CA ARG A 785 30.59 -17.17 -13.62
C ARG A 785 29.26 -17.73 -13.12
N LEU A 786 28.40 -18.23 -14.01
CA LEU A 786 27.15 -18.87 -13.62
C LEU A 786 27.39 -20.06 -12.68
N HIS A 787 28.38 -20.90 -12.97
CA HIS A 787 28.74 -22.03 -12.10
C HIS A 787 29.24 -21.57 -10.72
N GLU A 788 30.04 -20.50 -10.63
CA GLU A 788 30.48 -19.92 -9.36
C GLU A 788 29.29 -19.42 -8.52
N MET A 789 28.34 -18.74 -9.17
CA MET A 789 27.15 -18.21 -8.51
C MET A 789 26.26 -19.34 -7.97
N VAL A 790 26.05 -20.41 -8.73
CA VAL A 790 25.29 -21.59 -8.26
C VAL A 790 26.02 -22.31 -7.12
N LEU A 791 27.36 -22.39 -7.14
CA LEU A 791 28.14 -22.95 -6.05
C LEU A 791 27.98 -22.13 -4.75
N ALA A 792 28.05 -20.81 -4.84
CA ALA A 792 27.80 -19.90 -3.71
C ALA A 792 26.37 -20.08 -3.17
N GLY A 793 25.37 -20.15 -4.06
CA GLY A 793 23.98 -20.42 -3.69
C GLY A 793 23.79 -21.75 -2.96
N ARG A 794 24.48 -22.82 -3.38
CA ARG A 794 24.46 -24.12 -2.67
C ARG A 794 25.07 -24.05 -1.27
N GLN A 795 25.98 -23.12 -1.03
CA GLN A 795 26.55 -22.83 0.29
C GLN A 795 25.66 -21.87 1.11
N GLY A 796 24.51 -21.45 0.57
CA GLY A 796 23.57 -20.55 1.23
C GLY A 796 23.91 -19.07 1.10
N ASP A 797 24.80 -18.70 0.17
CA ASP A 797 25.13 -17.29 -0.09
C ASP A 797 24.14 -16.66 -1.06
N PHE A 798 23.22 -15.85 -0.52
CA PHE A 798 22.25 -15.04 -1.25
C PHE A 798 22.38 -13.57 -0.86
N ARG A 799 23.61 -13.11 -0.67
CA ARG A 799 23.89 -11.73 -0.26
C ARG A 799 23.22 -10.69 -1.17
N VAL A 800 22.85 -9.57 -0.56
CA VAL A 800 22.27 -8.42 -1.26
C VAL A 800 23.39 -7.63 -1.94
N GLN A 801 23.88 -8.14 -3.07
CA GLN A 801 24.92 -7.54 -3.89
C GLN A 801 24.47 -7.53 -5.34
N PRO A 802 23.82 -6.46 -5.81
CA PRO A 802 23.34 -6.41 -7.18
C PRO A 802 24.48 -6.05 -8.14
N ASN A 803 24.45 -6.66 -9.32
CA ASN A 803 25.42 -6.38 -10.39
C ASN A 803 25.14 -5.05 -11.12
N LYS A 804 24.05 -4.36 -10.79
CA LYS A 804 23.72 -3.00 -11.27
C LYS A 804 22.95 -2.28 -10.17
N PHE A 805 23.22 -1.00 -9.93
CA PHE A 805 22.48 -0.20 -8.96
C PHE A 805 22.01 1.10 -9.59
N GLU A 806 20.69 1.25 -9.73
CA GLU A 806 20.06 2.44 -10.33
C GLU A 806 18.91 2.91 -9.43
N ASN A 807 18.87 4.21 -9.13
CA ASN A 807 17.80 4.85 -8.35
C ASN A 807 17.45 4.14 -7.02
N GLY A 808 18.44 3.65 -6.30
CA GLY A 808 18.20 2.99 -5.01
C GLY A 808 17.70 1.53 -5.11
N LYS A 809 17.71 0.91 -6.30
CA LYS A 809 17.25 -0.47 -6.52
C LYS A 809 18.32 -1.31 -7.23
N CYS A 810 18.28 -2.62 -7.00
CA CYS A 810 19.11 -3.63 -7.68
C CYS A 810 18.88 -3.68 -9.21
N PHE A 811 17.72 -3.20 -9.64
CA PHE A 811 17.31 -3.03 -11.03
C PHE A 811 16.14 -2.04 -11.02
N LYS A 812 15.89 -1.33 -12.14
CA LYS A 812 14.87 -0.27 -12.22
C LYS A 812 13.49 -0.70 -11.68
N TYR A 813 13.12 -1.97 -11.86
CA TYR A 813 11.83 -2.56 -11.46
C TYR A 813 11.96 -3.71 -10.45
N CYS A 814 12.87 -3.62 -9.48
CA CYS A 814 13.01 -4.67 -8.46
C CYS A 814 11.88 -4.60 -7.40
N GLU A 815 10.97 -5.58 -7.43
CA GLU A 815 9.86 -5.78 -6.49
C GLU A 815 10.34 -5.99 -5.03
N PHE A 816 11.49 -6.64 -4.85
CA PHE A 816 12.04 -6.95 -3.52
C PHE A 816 12.86 -5.81 -2.90
N SER A 817 12.82 -4.61 -3.48
CA SER A 817 13.65 -3.49 -3.03
C SER A 817 13.36 -3.07 -1.57
N GLN A 818 12.10 -3.16 -1.14
CA GLN A 818 11.70 -2.90 0.25
C GLN A 818 12.18 -4.00 1.22
N LEU A 819 12.22 -5.26 0.78
CA LEU A 819 12.66 -6.40 1.60
C LEU A 819 14.18 -6.47 1.76
N CYS A 820 14.94 -6.16 0.69
CA CYS A 820 16.39 -6.32 0.69
C CYS A 820 17.15 -5.23 1.48
N ARG A 821 16.50 -4.10 1.79
CA ARG A 821 17.05 -2.96 2.56
C ARG A 821 18.38 -2.41 2.05
N ILE A 822 18.66 -2.57 0.75
CA ILE A 822 19.91 -2.10 0.12
C ILE A 822 20.07 -0.57 0.20
N GLN A 823 18.96 0.18 0.25
CA GLN A 823 19.00 1.64 0.40
C GLN A 823 19.55 2.09 1.75
N GLN A 824 19.27 1.31 2.81
CA GLN A 824 19.65 1.61 4.19
C GLN A 824 21.03 1.05 4.54
N THR A 825 21.50 0.05 3.79
CA THR A 825 22.78 -0.62 4.05
C THR A 825 23.91 0.11 3.31
N PRO A 826 24.94 0.59 4.00
CA PRO A 826 25.99 1.40 3.39
C PRO A 826 27.05 0.54 2.66
N ARG A 827 26.87 -0.78 2.56
CA ARG A 827 27.74 -1.78 1.89
C ARG A 827 27.57 -1.79 0.36
N ARG A 828 27.67 -0.62 -0.28
CA ARG A 828 27.34 -0.46 -1.71
C ARG A 828 28.44 -0.87 -2.68
N TYR A 829 29.68 -1.02 -2.21
CA TYR A 829 30.86 -1.31 -3.04
C TYR A 829 31.94 -2.04 -2.21
N ILE A 830 31.88 -3.37 -2.13
CA ILE A 830 33.04 -4.21 -1.84
C ILE A 830 33.01 -5.41 -2.78
#